data_AF-D6XBS3-F1
#
_entry.id   AF-D6XBS3-F1
#
_cell.length_a   1.000
_cell.length_b   1.000
_cell.length_c   1.000
_cell.angle_alpha   90.00
_cell.angle_beta   90.00
_cell.angle_gamma   90.00
#
_symmetry.space_group_name_H-M   'P 1'
#
loop_
_entity.id
_entity.type
_entity.pdbx_description
1 polymer ?
#
loop_
_entity_poly.entity_id
_entity_poly.type
_entity_poly.pdbx_seq_one_letter_code
_entity_poly.pdbx_strand_id
1 'polypeptide(L)'
;MTDAFAARARLDRARTEADTAQALADEQEAVVRRLRAHIQAGLPDPPFPPTAAEALATAEAALPELQSSAEELNRLAAGAQEELTRALAEGEALFPENNTEPIALLPVRVETIWWEPRTLRVRIYPDHILLSRFEPALTSAEVAAGTAYWQNPGPEAWQDVRTKLRPARASWAVRACRPGAPAPTLRTDDPQEQRPHAVAMPRRWRFLGLFEGEVVVDKLGRPVPDPLPIGLLRAEEEGWETDWFEAVKAGMGIELIVPPENTENLDQLLVVGVRDDAPVDGAARLRDLLHGHRYGSGLGLLPSGTATNNTPRSRSGWSSAPAYPGPDPDPGAGERPVADTLATALGVPDAGFLRGCPGADDAAPSAVAALTLLTWPTLGKGFAEAALTTIDLGTRQPSGVSPEGPWRAVREHIAAHVRGRGPLPMLRVGRQPYGVLPVTALDDWRAEHADDVDGVIAPWLMRLRERWRAVVDHRVVQDNGDEEVTIPRVEPGKPVDRVAVEALQRLPVATGLAMTRMSGPARAVPFTPLDEPPATLGLPALPPDGLARWTTTSNGWTSLGWSLDEATGVPEFVTRLTPDAEAFPARAAATADYLGAVRAFLAGELDATAYDADWPVELSTGRETPPRRSTFFDLPGLEEEPPTEGEEPVEGEEPVGTRTDPRTPR
;
A
#
# COMPACT_ATOMS: atom_id res chain seq x y z
N MET A 1 -12.82 34.06 8.70
CA MET A 1 -12.26 33.18 7.66
C MET A 1 -12.05 31.84 8.31
N THR A 2 -12.63 30.78 7.75
CA THR A 2 -12.46 29.41 8.27
C THR A 2 -11.03 28.98 7.96
N ASP A 3 -10.31 28.46 8.95
CA ASP A 3 -8.99 27.85 8.73
C ASP A 3 -9.13 26.66 7.75
N ALA A 4 -8.14 26.44 6.89
CA ALA A 4 -8.17 25.38 5.88
C ALA A 4 -8.32 23.98 6.51
N PHE A 5 -7.76 23.76 7.70
CA PHE A 5 -7.94 22.52 8.44
C PHE A 5 -9.38 22.32 8.92
N ALA A 6 -10.00 23.36 9.49
CA ALA A 6 -11.40 23.31 9.91
C ALA A 6 -12.35 23.13 8.71
N ALA A 7 -12.07 23.78 7.57
CA ALA A 7 -12.81 23.59 6.33
C ALA A 7 -12.66 22.15 5.80
N ARG A 8 -11.45 21.56 5.89
CA ARG A 8 -11.22 20.15 5.53
C ARG A 8 -11.96 19.19 6.44
N ALA A 9 -11.92 19.39 7.75
CA ALA A 9 -12.65 18.55 8.71
C ALA A 9 -14.16 18.60 8.46
N ARG A 10 -14.71 19.78 8.14
CA ARG A 10 -16.12 19.94 7.76
C ARG A 10 -16.46 19.21 6.45
N LEU A 11 -15.60 19.31 5.45
CA LEU A 11 -15.76 18.60 4.18
C LEU A 11 -15.75 17.08 4.37
N ASP A 12 -14.80 16.54 5.14
CA ASP A 12 -14.70 15.11 5.41
C ASP A 12 -15.98 14.58 6.08
N ARG A 13 -16.55 15.32 7.05
CA ARG A 13 -17.85 15.00 7.67
C ARG A 13 -19.00 15.05 6.66
N ALA A 14 -19.12 16.16 5.93
CA ALA A 14 -20.19 16.34 4.95
C ALA A 14 -20.17 15.29 3.84
N ARG A 15 -18.98 14.89 3.36
CA ARG A 15 -18.82 13.81 2.38
C ARG A 15 -19.25 12.47 2.95
N THR A 16 -18.86 12.16 4.18
CA THR A 16 -19.27 10.89 4.83
C THR A 16 -20.79 10.79 4.94
N GLU A 17 -21.45 11.89 5.33
CA GLU A 17 -22.92 11.95 5.41
C GLU A 17 -23.57 11.85 4.02
N ALA A 18 -23.06 12.60 3.04
CA ALA A 18 -23.55 12.57 1.66
C ALA A 18 -23.41 11.19 1.01
N ASP A 19 -22.24 10.55 1.13
CA ASP A 19 -21.99 9.20 0.62
C ASP A 19 -22.92 8.17 1.28
N THR A 20 -23.17 8.31 2.58
CA THR A 20 -24.09 7.43 3.32
C THR A 20 -25.52 7.61 2.84
N ALA A 21 -25.98 8.85 2.64
CA ALA A 21 -27.33 9.12 2.16
C ALA A 21 -27.52 8.69 0.70
N GLN A 22 -26.53 8.94 -0.17
CA GLN A 22 -26.55 8.47 -1.55
C GLN A 22 -26.62 6.94 -1.62
N ALA A 23 -25.81 6.26 -0.81
CA ALA A 23 -25.84 4.80 -0.69
C ALA A 23 -27.23 4.26 -0.28
N LEU A 24 -27.90 4.91 0.67
CA LEU A 24 -29.27 4.53 1.08
C LEU A 24 -30.29 4.75 -0.04
N ALA A 25 -30.19 5.86 -0.77
CA ALA A 25 -31.06 6.15 -1.92
C ALA A 25 -30.86 5.13 -3.05
N ASP A 26 -29.61 4.84 -3.42
CA ASP A 26 -29.25 3.85 -4.44
C ASP A 26 -29.70 2.44 -4.05
N GLU A 27 -29.54 2.06 -2.78
CA GLU A 27 -30.02 0.78 -2.25
C GLU A 27 -31.54 0.67 -2.38
N GLN A 28 -32.24 1.74 -2.00
CA GLN A 28 -33.69 1.78 -2.09
C GLN A 28 -34.16 1.69 -3.54
N GLU A 29 -33.49 2.37 -4.47
CA GLU A 29 -33.77 2.27 -5.90
C GLU A 29 -33.55 0.84 -6.40
N ALA A 30 -32.45 0.19 -5.98
CA ALA A 30 -32.18 -1.20 -6.31
C ALA A 30 -33.23 -2.17 -5.73
N VAL A 31 -33.77 -1.90 -4.53
CA VAL A 31 -34.90 -2.67 -3.95
C VAL A 31 -36.15 -2.51 -4.81
N VAL A 32 -36.51 -1.27 -5.17
CA VAL A 32 -37.67 -0.98 -6.04
C VAL A 32 -37.53 -1.71 -7.39
N ARG A 33 -36.36 -1.62 -8.02
CA ARG A 33 -36.08 -2.31 -9.29
C ARG A 33 -36.20 -3.83 -9.15
N ARG A 34 -35.64 -4.43 -8.09
CA ARG A 34 -35.72 -5.87 -7.81
C ARG A 34 -37.16 -6.34 -7.64
N LEU A 35 -37.95 -5.63 -6.85
CA LEU A 35 -39.34 -5.97 -6.61
C LEU A 35 -40.20 -5.83 -7.88
N ARG A 36 -39.95 -4.79 -8.70
CA ARG A 36 -40.60 -4.68 -10.02
C ARG A 36 -40.26 -5.85 -10.93
N ALA A 37 -38.98 -6.26 -10.99
CA ALA A 37 -38.55 -7.41 -11.78
C ALA A 37 -39.16 -8.72 -11.26
N HIS A 38 -39.21 -8.93 -9.94
CA HIS A 38 -39.84 -10.10 -9.31
C HIS A 38 -41.32 -10.23 -9.69
N ILE A 39 -42.06 -9.13 -9.64
CA ILE A 39 -43.47 -9.06 -10.03
C ILE A 39 -43.63 -9.30 -11.54
N GLN A 40 -42.78 -8.70 -12.38
CA GLN A 40 -42.82 -8.87 -13.84
C GLN A 40 -42.50 -10.31 -14.27
N ALA A 41 -41.61 -10.99 -13.55
CA ALA A 41 -41.24 -12.39 -13.80
C ALA A 41 -42.28 -13.40 -13.27
N GLY A 42 -43.29 -12.95 -12.53
CA GLY A 42 -44.34 -13.81 -11.97
C GLY A 42 -43.84 -14.77 -10.89
N LEU A 43 -42.79 -14.38 -10.16
CA LEU A 43 -42.23 -15.20 -9.07
C LEU A 43 -43.17 -15.24 -7.85
N PRO A 44 -43.18 -16.34 -7.08
CA PRO A 44 -44.06 -16.48 -5.93
C PRO A 44 -43.74 -15.46 -4.84
N ASP A 45 -44.78 -15.03 -4.11
CA ASP A 45 -44.62 -14.16 -2.94
C ASP A 45 -43.93 -14.90 -1.78
N PRO A 46 -43.22 -14.17 -0.89
CA PRO A 46 -42.64 -14.75 0.31
C PRO A 46 -43.72 -15.40 1.20
N PRO A 47 -43.38 -16.47 1.94
CA PRO A 47 -44.33 -17.25 2.75
C PRO A 47 -44.96 -16.46 3.91
N PHE A 48 -44.44 -15.26 4.21
CA PHE A 48 -44.95 -14.35 5.23
C PHE A 48 -45.02 -12.92 4.66
N PRO A 49 -45.97 -12.08 5.14
CA PRO A 49 -46.07 -10.70 4.69
C PRO A 49 -44.81 -9.88 5.02
N PRO A 50 -44.51 -8.84 4.24
CA PRO A 50 -45.33 -8.29 3.14
C PRO A 50 -45.22 -9.09 1.82
N THR A 51 -46.28 -9.07 1.01
CA THR A 51 -46.23 -9.53 -0.40
C THR A 51 -45.23 -8.70 -1.21
N ALA A 52 -44.75 -9.20 -2.35
CA ALA A 52 -43.83 -8.44 -3.21
C ALA A 52 -44.43 -7.10 -3.67
N ALA A 53 -45.75 -7.05 -3.90
CA ALA A 53 -46.46 -5.83 -4.26
C ALA A 53 -46.55 -4.81 -3.11
N GLU A 54 -46.82 -5.27 -1.87
CA GLU A 54 -46.85 -4.41 -0.68
C GLU A 54 -45.45 -3.90 -0.31
N ALA A 55 -44.44 -4.76 -0.44
CA ALA A 55 -43.04 -4.40 -0.29
C ALA A 55 -42.63 -3.36 -1.34
N LEU A 56 -43.08 -3.51 -2.60
CA LEU A 56 -42.80 -2.55 -3.67
C LEU A 56 -43.41 -1.19 -3.36
N ALA A 57 -44.69 -1.16 -2.98
CA ALA A 57 -45.38 0.10 -2.66
C ALA A 57 -44.71 0.83 -1.49
N THR A 58 -44.31 0.10 -0.45
CA THR A 58 -43.55 0.65 0.68
C THR A 58 -42.19 1.17 0.22
N ALA A 59 -41.51 0.42 -0.65
CA ALA A 59 -40.21 0.79 -1.13
C ALA A 59 -40.23 2.04 -2.03
N GLU A 60 -41.22 2.13 -2.92
CA GLU A 60 -41.45 3.28 -3.79
C GLU A 60 -41.84 4.53 -3.00
N ALA A 61 -42.58 4.38 -1.90
CA ALA A 61 -42.95 5.50 -1.04
C ALA A 61 -41.76 6.12 -0.30
N ALA A 62 -40.77 5.31 0.09
CA ALA A 62 -39.57 5.78 0.80
C ALA A 62 -38.50 6.39 -0.12
N LEU A 63 -38.49 6.03 -1.40
CA LEU A 63 -37.45 6.43 -2.35
C LEU A 63 -37.31 7.95 -2.53
N PRO A 64 -38.39 8.75 -2.71
CA PRO A 64 -38.27 10.19 -2.91
C PRO A 64 -37.65 10.94 -1.72
N GLU A 65 -37.95 10.50 -0.49
CA GLU A 65 -37.38 11.10 0.73
C GLU A 65 -35.88 10.84 0.82
N LEU A 66 -35.45 9.60 0.55
CA LEU A 66 -34.03 9.24 0.53
C LEU A 66 -33.28 9.96 -0.59
N GLN A 67 -33.87 10.08 -1.79
CA GLN A 67 -33.30 10.84 -2.90
C GLN A 67 -33.15 12.32 -2.55
N SER A 68 -34.18 12.95 -1.97
CA SER A 68 -34.12 14.36 -1.54
C SER A 68 -33.06 14.57 -0.45
N SER A 69 -32.94 13.65 0.50
CA SER A 69 -31.91 13.72 1.55
C SER A 69 -30.51 13.59 0.97
N ALA A 70 -30.29 12.66 0.04
CA ALA A 70 -29.02 12.51 -0.68
C ALA A 70 -28.68 13.78 -1.48
N GLU A 71 -29.62 14.35 -2.22
CA GLU A 71 -29.44 15.59 -2.97
C GLU A 71 -29.10 16.79 -2.07
N GLU A 72 -29.70 16.89 -0.88
CA GLU A 72 -29.39 17.92 0.10
C GLU A 72 -27.97 17.77 0.68
N LEU A 73 -27.60 16.57 1.12
CA LEU A 73 -26.28 16.31 1.69
C LEU A 73 -25.18 16.44 0.65
N ASN A 74 -25.41 16.02 -0.59
CA ASN A 74 -24.49 16.27 -1.70
C ASN A 74 -24.27 17.77 -1.96
N ARG A 75 -25.32 18.59 -1.87
CA ARG A 75 -25.19 20.06 -1.96
C ARG A 75 -24.37 20.64 -0.80
N LEU A 76 -24.55 20.13 0.42
CA LEU A 76 -23.75 20.55 1.57
C LEU A 76 -22.28 20.15 1.43
N ALA A 77 -22.00 18.94 0.95
CA ALA A 77 -20.64 18.49 0.66
C ALA A 77 -19.97 19.34 -0.44
N ALA A 78 -20.71 19.69 -1.50
CA ALA A 78 -20.22 20.61 -2.53
C ALA A 78 -19.93 22.02 -1.97
N GLY A 79 -20.80 22.55 -1.11
CA GLY A 79 -20.57 23.84 -0.44
C GLY A 79 -19.33 23.81 0.48
N ALA A 80 -19.13 22.73 1.23
CA ALA A 80 -17.92 22.54 2.05
C ALA A 80 -16.65 22.41 1.20
N GLN A 81 -16.74 21.82 0.00
CA GLN A 81 -15.62 21.72 -0.94
C GLN A 81 -15.23 23.10 -1.47
N GLU A 82 -16.20 23.93 -1.82
CA GLU A 82 -15.96 25.31 -2.24
C GLU A 82 -15.34 26.14 -1.11
N GLU A 83 -15.80 25.95 0.12
CA GLU A 83 -15.22 26.61 1.30
C GLU A 83 -13.76 26.20 1.52
N LEU A 84 -13.44 24.90 1.44
CA LEU A 84 -12.06 24.43 1.52
C LEU A 84 -11.21 25.01 0.39
N THR A 85 -11.71 24.99 -0.84
CA THR A 85 -10.99 25.53 -2.01
C THR A 85 -10.68 27.01 -1.81
N ARG A 86 -11.63 27.78 -1.29
CA ARG A 86 -11.43 29.19 -0.94
C ARG A 86 -10.41 29.36 0.18
N ALA A 87 -10.52 28.59 1.26
CA ALA A 87 -9.58 28.66 2.39
C ALA A 87 -8.13 28.31 1.97
N LEU A 88 -7.96 27.33 1.09
CA LEU A 88 -6.65 26.98 0.52
C LEU A 88 -6.11 28.09 -0.40
N ALA A 89 -6.97 28.73 -1.19
CA ALA A 89 -6.57 29.83 -2.08
C ALA A 89 -6.24 31.14 -1.33
N GLU A 90 -6.87 31.37 -0.17
CA GLU A 90 -6.58 32.50 0.72
C GLU A 90 -5.33 32.28 1.58
N GLY A 91 -4.92 31.02 1.77
CA GLY A 91 -3.74 30.64 2.54
C GLY A 91 -2.43 31.08 1.89
N GLU A 92 -1.40 31.31 2.71
CA GLU A 92 -0.04 31.54 2.22
C GLU A 92 0.48 30.24 1.57
N ALA A 93 0.81 30.32 0.28
CA ALA A 93 1.34 29.18 -0.45
C ALA A 93 2.67 28.72 0.16
N LEU A 94 2.86 27.40 0.25
CA LEU A 94 4.09 26.83 0.80
C LEU A 94 5.32 27.18 -0.04
N PHE A 95 5.15 27.21 -1.37
CA PHE A 95 6.14 27.74 -2.32
C PHE A 95 5.53 28.86 -3.17
N PRO A 96 6.29 29.94 -3.43
CA PRO A 96 5.80 31.09 -4.20
C PRO A 96 5.56 30.77 -5.68
N GLU A 97 6.30 29.81 -6.24
CA GLU A 97 6.20 29.34 -7.62
C GLU A 97 6.43 27.80 -7.66
N ASN A 98 6.00 27.12 -8.73
CA ASN A 98 6.27 25.69 -8.99
C ASN A 98 5.84 24.74 -7.85
N ASN A 99 4.53 24.67 -7.61
CA ASN A 99 3.90 23.79 -6.62
C ASN A 99 3.48 22.42 -7.21
N THR A 100 4.12 21.97 -8.30
CA THR A 100 3.73 20.73 -9.02
C THR A 100 4.68 19.57 -8.78
N GLU A 101 5.85 19.86 -8.24
CA GLU A 101 6.93 18.93 -8.04
C GLU A 101 6.77 18.15 -6.73
N PRO A 102 7.19 16.87 -6.69
CA PRO A 102 7.06 16.06 -5.48
C PRO A 102 7.96 16.57 -4.35
N ILE A 103 7.46 16.53 -3.12
CA ILE A 103 8.21 16.88 -1.91
C ILE A 103 8.71 15.59 -1.26
N ALA A 104 10.03 15.48 -1.09
CA ALA A 104 10.62 14.40 -0.30
C ALA A 104 10.57 14.74 1.21
N LEU A 105 9.66 14.10 1.95
CA LEU A 105 9.60 14.19 3.40
C LEU A 105 10.52 13.12 4.02
N LEU A 106 11.55 13.57 4.72
CA LEU A 106 12.49 12.70 5.41
C LEU A 106 12.15 12.66 6.92
N PRO A 107 12.27 11.50 7.57
CA PRO A 107 11.90 11.35 8.97
C PRO A 107 12.82 12.14 9.89
N VAL A 108 12.25 12.59 11.01
CA VAL A 108 12.98 13.19 12.13
C VAL A 108 12.49 12.58 13.44
N ARG A 109 13.34 12.60 14.46
CA ARG A 109 12.94 12.23 15.81
C ARG A 109 12.35 13.47 16.49
N VAL A 110 11.14 13.34 17.03
CA VAL A 110 10.48 14.37 17.81
C VAL A 110 10.48 13.94 19.28
N GLU A 111 10.94 14.84 20.14
CA GLU A 111 10.90 14.66 21.59
C GLU A 111 10.01 15.74 22.20
N THR A 112 9.13 15.34 23.10
CA THR A 112 8.13 16.22 23.71
C THR A 112 8.12 16.08 25.22
N ILE A 113 7.94 17.21 25.92
CA ILE A 113 7.71 17.23 27.36
C ILE A 113 6.73 18.34 27.72
N TRP A 114 5.70 18.00 28.50
CA TRP A 114 4.87 18.99 29.18
C TRP A 114 5.70 19.65 30.28
N TRP A 115 6.11 20.89 30.05
CA TRP A 115 6.95 21.65 30.98
C TRP A 115 6.11 22.36 32.05
N GLU A 116 4.95 22.88 31.64
CA GLU A 116 3.91 23.45 32.49
C GLU A 116 2.56 22.93 31.99
N PRO A 117 1.45 23.09 32.75
CA PRO A 117 0.15 22.58 32.34
C PRO A 117 -0.33 23.05 30.96
N ARG A 118 0.19 24.18 30.46
CA ARG A 118 -0.16 24.73 29.14
C ARG A 118 0.99 24.82 28.17
N THR A 119 2.18 24.38 28.58
CA THR A 119 3.41 24.63 27.82
C THR A 119 4.03 23.29 27.43
N LEU A 120 3.90 22.94 26.15
CA LEU A 120 4.52 21.77 25.55
C LEU A 120 5.85 22.19 24.93
N ARG A 121 6.95 21.63 25.42
CA ARG A 121 8.27 21.76 24.77
C ARG A 121 8.43 20.67 23.75
N VAL A 122 8.76 21.07 22.51
CA VAL A 122 9.03 20.17 21.41
C VAL A 122 10.46 20.38 20.94
N ARG A 123 11.22 19.30 20.81
CA ARG A 123 12.58 19.28 20.25
C ARG A 123 12.64 18.31 19.07
N ILE A 124 13.39 18.68 18.04
CA ILE A 124 13.54 17.92 16.81
C ILE A 124 15.00 17.49 16.67
N TYR A 125 15.23 16.23 16.29
CA TYR A 125 16.54 15.70 15.97
C TYR A 125 16.54 15.11 14.55
N PRO A 126 17.56 15.40 13.73
CA PRO A 126 17.71 14.77 12.42
C PRO A 126 17.88 13.27 12.58
N ASP A 127 17.16 12.50 11.76
CA ASP A 127 17.38 11.07 11.65
C ASP A 127 18.62 10.75 10.79
N HIS A 128 19.12 9.51 10.82
CA HIS A 128 20.39 9.15 10.19
C HIS A 128 20.45 9.40 8.67
N ILE A 129 19.31 9.31 7.97
CA ILE A 129 19.22 9.61 6.53
C ILE A 129 19.52 11.07 6.20
N LEU A 130 19.36 11.99 7.16
CA LEU A 130 19.63 13.41 6.99
C LEU A 130 21.10 13.77 7.24
N LEU A 131 21.92 12.79 7.65
CA LEU A 131 23.26 13.00 8.21
C LEU A 131 24.33 12.21 7.45
N SER A 132 24.94 12.84 6.44
CA SER A 132 26.06 12.24 5.72
C SER A 132 27.41 12.79 6.21
N ARG A 133 28.27 11.88 6.69
CA ARG A 133 29.67 12.18 7.07
C ARG A 133 30.65 12.07 5.89
N PHE A 134 30.11 11.96 4.67
CA PHE A 134 30.92 11.82 3.48
C PHE A 134 31.61 13.13 3.14
N GLU A 135 32.93 13.07 2.98
CA GLU A 135 33.77 14.19 2.59
C GLU A 135 34.12 14.06 1.10
N PRO A 136 33.53 14.84 0.19
CA PRO A 136 33.83 14.72 -1.24
C PRO A 136 35.26 15.16 -1.59
N ALA A 137 35.86 16.11 -0.87
CA ALA A 137 37.20 16.59 -1.19
C ALA A 137 38.29 15.56 -0.83
N LEU A 138 39.30 15.46 -1.68
CA LEU A 138 40.41 14.52 -1.54
C LEU A 138 41.69 15.23 -1.07
N THR A 139 42.52 14.55 -0.29
CA THR A 139 43.90 15.01 -0.05
C THR A 139 44.79 14.72 -1.25
N SER A 140 45.92 15.43 -1.35
CA SER A 140 46.92 15.15 -2.38
C SER A 140 47.40 13.69 -2.38
N ALA A 141 47.47 13.06 -1.21
CA ALA A 141 47.84 11.64 -1.08
C ALA A 141 46.74 10.71 -1.62
N GLU A 142 45.47 11.03 -1.38
CA GLU A 142 44.33 10.28 -1.91
C GLU A 142 44.25 10.39 -3.45
N VAL A 143 44.46 11.60 -3.99
CA VAL A 143 44.53 11.83 -5.44
C VAL A 143 45.69 11.06 -6.06
N ALA A 144 46.86 11.06 -5.44
CA ALA A 144 48.03 10.31 -5.92
C ALA A 144 47.74 8.80 -5.96
N ALA A 145 47.10 8.25 -4.92
CA ALA A 145 46.73 6.83 -4.88
C ALA A 145 45.66 6.48 -5.92
N GLY A 146 44.62 7.30 -6.07
CA GLY A 146 43.57 7.10 -7.07
C GLY A 146 44.09 7.21 -8.50
N THR A 147 44.97 8.17 -8.77
CA THR A 147 45.61 8.33 -10.08
C THR A 147 46.54 7.16 -10.40
N ALA A 148 47.33 6.69 -9.42
CA ALA A 148 48.21 5.54 -9.59
C ALA A 148 47.43 4.26 -9.93
N TYR A 149 46.24 4.05 -9.35
CA TYR A 149 45.37 2.93 -9.72
C TYR A 149 45.02 2.95 -11.22
N TRP A 150 44.66 4.10 -11.77
CA TRP A 150 44.26 4.22 -13.17
C TRP A 150 45.42 4.17 -14.18
N GLN A 151 46.67 4.19 -13.71
CA GLN A 151 47.84 3.94 -14.57
C GLN A 151 47.96 2.47 -14.99
N ASN A 152 47.59 1.55 -14.09
CA ASN A 152 47.59 0.10 -14.36
C ASN A 152 46.44 -0.58 -13.58
N PRO A 153 45.18 -0.42 -14.01
CA PRO A 153 44.03 -0.91 -13.27
C PRO A 153 44.01 -2.44 -13.22
N GLY A 154 43.86 -2.99 -12.01
CA GLY A 154 43.79 -4.43 -11.80
C GLY A 154 43.70 -4.81 -10.32
N PRO A 155 43.61 -6.11 -9.99
CA PRO A 155 43.47 -6.59 -8.61
C PRO A 155 44.63 -6.19 -7.71
N GLU A 156 45.87 -6.20 -8.23
CA GLU A 156 47.08 -5.79 -7.48
C GLU A 156 47.06 -4.29 -7.17
N ALA A 157 46.78 -3.44 -8.16
CA ALA A 157 46.65 -2.00 -7.95
C ALA A 157 45.53 -1.66 -6.95
N TRP A 158 44.42 -2.42 -6.96
CA TRP A 158 43.34 -2.24 -5.98
C TRP A 158 43.77 -2.63 -4.56
N GLN A 159 44.51 -3.73 -4.40
CA GLN A 159 45.12 -4.11 -3.12
C GLN A 159 46.06 -3.00 -2.62
N ASP A 160 46.88 -2.42 -3.49
CA ASP A 160 47.80 -1.31 -3.15
C ASP A 160 47.08 -0.06 -2.66
N VAL A 161 45.94 0.31 -3.26
CA VAL A 161 45.13 1.44 -2.76
C VAL A 161 44.55 1.11 -1.38
N ARG A 162 44.06 -0.12 -1.18
CA ARG A 162 43.45 -0.56 0.09
C ARG A 162 44.44 -0.68 1.25
N THR A 163 45.73 -0.86 0.97
CA THR A 163 46.77 -0.82 2.02
C THR A 163 47.13 0.61 2.43
N LYS A 164 46.98 1.58 1.53
CA LYS A 164 47.31 3.00 1.76
C LYS A 164 46.14 3.80 2.34
N LEU A 165 44.91 3.48 1.95
CA LEU A 165 43.70 4.25 2.28
C LEU A 165 42.68 3.38 3.02
N ARG A 166 41.89 4.01 3.90
CA ARG A 166 40.73 3.35 4.53
C ARG A 166 39.72 2.93 3.46
N PRO A 167 38.96 1.83 3.63
CA PRO A 167 38.09 1.26 2.58
C PRO A 167 37.16 2.27 1.88
N ALA A 168 36.47 3.12 2.64
CA ALA A 168 35.61 4.19 2.12
C ALA A 168 36.36 5.19 1.24
N ARG A 169 37.55 5.62 1.70
CA ARG A 169 38.40 6.60 1.00
C ARG A 169 39.09 5.99 -0.21
N ALA A 170 39.51 4.73 -0.13
CA ALA A 170 40.04 3.97 -1.26
C ALA A 170 39.03 3.91 -2.41
N SER A 171 37.79 3.52 -2.09
CA SER A 171 36.68 3.45 -3.03
C SER A 171 36.39 4.81 -3.68
N TRP A 172 36.24 5.87 -2.87
CA TRP A 172 35.97 7.21 -3.38
C TRP A 172 37.12 7.79 -4.20
N ALA A 173 38.37 7.68 -3.73
CA ALA A 173 39.54 8.22 -4.42
C ALA A 173 39.70 7.60 -5.82
N VAL A 174 39.54 6.28 -5.94
CA VAL A 174 39.56 5.60 -7.24
C VAL A 174 38.40 6.05 -8.12
N ARG A 175 37.18 6.18 -7.58
CA ARG A 175 36.03 6.65 -8.36
C ARG A 175 36.20 8.08 -8.88
N ALA A 176 36.61 8.99 -8.00
CA ALA A 176 36.78 10.41 -8.31
C ALA A 176 37.95 10.69 -9.27
N CYS A 177 39.00 9.86 -9.24
CA CYS A 177 40.14 9.98 -10.16
C CYS A 177 39.97 9.22 -11.48
N ARG A 178 38.76 8.72 -11.79
CA ARG A 178 38.50 7.96 -13.02
C ARG A 178 38.81 8.81 -14.26
N PRO A 179 39.51 8.28 -15.29
CA PRO A 179 39.74 9.00 -16.54
C PRO A 179 38.41 9.49 -17.15
N GLY A 180 38.36 10.78 -17.49
CA GLY A 180 37.15 11.43 -18.01
C GLY A 180 36.20 12.01 -16.95
N ALA A 181 36.44 11.76 -15.65
CA ALA A 181 35.73 12.45 -14.58
C ALA A 181 36.24 13.90 -14.40
N PRO A 182 35.42 14.82 -13.84
CA PRO A 182 35.88 16.14 -13.43
C PRO A 182 37.08 16.04 -12.47
N ALA A 183 37.97 17.04 -12.52
CA ALA A 183 39.11 17.10 -11.61
C ALA A 183 38.63 17.11 -10.14
N PRO A 184 39.19 16.25 -9.26
CA PRO A 184 38.73 16.16 -7.88
C PRO A 184 39.08 17.43 -7.10
N THR A 185 38.15 17.88 -6.26
CA THR A 185 38.39 18.98 -5.34
C THR A 185 39.43 18.58 -4.29
N LEU A 186 40.46 19.40 -4.10
CA LEU A 186 41.51 19.17 -3.13
C LEU A 186 41.18 19.80 -1.78
N ARG A 187 41.55 19.12 -0.70
CA ARG A 187 41.57 19.68 0.66
C ARG A 187 42.94 19.54 1.30
N THR A 188 43.19 20.38 2.29
CA THR A 188 44.31 20.25 3.21
C THR A 188 44.11 19.04 4.12
N ASP A 189 45.22 18.46 4.58
CA ASP A 189 45.22 17.32 5.52
C ASP A 189 45.38 17.82 6.96
N ASP A 190 44.73 18.93 7.29
CA ASP A 190 44.76 19.50 8.63
C ASP A 190 43.70 18.81 9.51
N PRO A 191 44.10 18.13 10.61
CA PRO A 191 43.16 17.51 11.54
C PRO A 191 42.22 18.52 12.23
N GLN A 192 42.59 19.80 12.29
CA GLN A 192 41.80 20.88 12.88
C GLN A 192 40.77 21.47 11.91
N GLU A 193 40.91 21.22 10.61
CA GLU A 193 39.96 21.69 9.61
C GLU A 193 38.63 20.94 9.71
N GLN A 194 37.56 21.71 9.90
CA GLN A 194 36.22 21.16 10.12
C GLN A 194 35.75 20.46 8.85
N ARG A 195 35.44 19.16 8.99
CA ARG A 195 34.94 18.35 7.87
C ARG A 195 33.48 18.74 7.60
N PRO A 196 33.12 19.28 6.43
CA PRO A 196 31.74 19.54 6.09
C PRO A 196 30.92 18.25 6.20
N HIS A 197 29.91 18.30 7.06
CA HIS A 197 28.87 17.28 7.13
C HIS A 197 27.71 17.75 6.25
N ALA A 198 27.27 16.92 5.32
CA ALA A 198 26.04 17.18 4.59
C ALA A 198 24.88 16.90 5.54
N VAL A 199 24.24 17.98 5.99
CA VAL A 199 23.05 17.95 6.84
C VAL A 199 21.92 18.61 6.08
N ALA A 200 20.91 17.83 5.70
CA ALA A 200 19.83 18.28 4.82
C ALA A 200 18.58 18.69 5.60
N MET A 201 18.65 19.72 6.45
CA MET A 201 17.47 20.17 7.21
C MET A 201 16.52 21.07 6.41
N PRO A 202 15.22 21.08 6.76
CA PRO A 202 14.31 22.12 6.29
C PRO A 202 14.75 23.51 6.78
N ARG A 203 14.33 24.56 6.08
CA ARG A 203 14.67 25.95 6.46
C ARG A 203 13.92 26.41 7.71
N ARG A 204 12.72 25.89 7.91
CA ARG A 204 11.84 26.18 9.04
C ARG A 204 10.96 24.97 9.33
N TRP A 205 10.49 24.89 10.57
CA TRP A 205 9.51 23.92 11.01
C TRP A 205 8.15 24.59 11.24
N ARG A 206 7.07 23.90 10.92
CA ARG A 206 5.69 24.21 11.31
C ARG A 206 5.20 23.14 12.28
N PHE A 207 4.59 23.59 13.36
CA PHE A 207 4.06 22.77 14.44
C PHE A 207 2.55 22.94 14.46
N LEU A 208 1.82 21.86 14.23
CA LEU A 208 0.36 21.82 14.26
C LEU A 208 -0.08 20.89 15.39
N GLY A 209 -0.77 21.44 16.37
CA GLY A 209 -1.40 20.68 17.45
C GLY A 209 -2.89 20.58 17.19
N LEU A 210 -3.41 19.35 17.18
CA LEU A 210 -4.82 19.05 16.99
C LEU A 210 -5.44 18.53 18.29
N PHE A 211 -6.66 18.97 18.54
CA PHE A 211 -7.55 18.47 19.59
C PHE A 211 -8.95 18.32 19.01
N GLU A 212 -9.55 17.14 19.17
CA GLU A 212 -10.85 16.78 18.58
C GLU A 212 -10.92 17.04 17.05
N GLY A 213 -9.77 16.92 16.38
CA GLY A 213 -9.62 17.17 14.94
C GLY A 213 -9.52 18.65 14.55
N GLU A 214 -9.63 19.57 15.50
CA GLU A 214 -9.49 21.02 15.26
C GLU A 214 -8.07 21.49 15.63
N VAL A 215 -7.55 22.47 14.88
CA VAL A 215 -6.21 23.01 15.11
C VAL A 215 -6.25 23.98 16.29
N VAL A 216 -5.66 23.56 17.41
CA VAL A 216 -5.54 24.38 18.63
C VAL A 216 -4.19 25.09 18.74
N VAL A 217 -3.19 24.62 18.00
CA VAL A 217 -1.86 25.23 17.91
C VAL A 217 -1.40 25.23 16.46
N ASP A 218 -1.06 26.39 15.91
CA ASP A 218 -0.31 26.53 14.66
C ASP A 218 0.82 27.54 14.87
N LYS A 219 2.06 27.05 14.83
CA LYS A 219 3.25 27.86 15.09
C LYS A 219 4.37 27.54 14.11
N LEU A 220 5.03 28.59 13.64
CA LEU A 220 6.28 28.50 12.91
C LEU A 220 7.47 28.59 13.87
N GLY A 221 8.42 27.68 13.72
CA GLY A 221 9.70 27.70 14.40
C GLY A 221 10.64 28.78 13.86
N ARG A 222 11.77 28.95 14.54
CA ARG A 222 12.85 29.84 14.06
C ARG A 222 13.53 29.24 12.81
N PRO A 223 14.17 30.07 11.98
CA PRO A 223 15.00 29.58 10.87
C PRO A 223 16.07 28.60 11.34
N VAL A 224 16.22 27.49 10.63
CA VAL A 224 17.26 26.49 10.84
C VAL A 224 18.50 26.91 10.04
N PRO A 225 19.70 27.01 10.66
CA PRO A 225 20.94 27.27 9.95
C PRO A 225 21.24 26.21 8.88
N ASP A 226 21.84 26.61 7.76
CA ASP A 226 22.30 25.71 6.69
C ASP A 226 23.76 26.05 6.33
N PRO A 227 24.73 25.20 6.69
CA PRO A 227 24.56 23.90 7.35
C PRO A 227 24.16 24.03 8.84
N LEU A 228 23.36 23.08 9.34
CA LEU A 228 23.09 22.96 10.77
C LEU A 228 24.37 22.50 11.48
N PRO A 229 24.90 23.26 12.46
CA PRO A 229 26.12 22.87 13.16
C PRO A 229 25.82 21.69 14.10
N ILE A 230 26.37 20.51 13.85
CA ILE A 230 26.19 19.34 14.73
C ILE A 230 27.41 19.18 15.65
N GLY A 231 27.18 19.34 16.95
CA GLY A 231 28.13 19.30 18.05
C GLY A 231 28.31 17.92 18.71
N LEU A 232 27.40 16.94 18.55
CA LEU A 232 27.54 15.57 19.12
C LEU A 232 28.74 14.76 18.58
N LEU A 233 29.55 15.34 17.66
CA LEU A 233 30.84 14.83 17.20
C LEU A 233 32.04 15.69 17.64
N ARG A 234 31.78 16.79 18.36
CA ARG A 234 32.76 17.66 19.01
C ARG A 234 32.87 17.22 20.46
N ALA A 235 34.02 16.72 20.88
CA ALA A 235 34.20 16.15 22.21
C ALA A 235 34.16 17.18 23.37
N GLU A 236 34.02 18.49 23.10
CA GLU A 236 34.34 19.54 24.07
C GLU A 236 33.33 20.72 24.18
N GLU A 237 32.19 20.75 23.46
CA GLU A 237 31.21 21.85 23.59
C GLU A 237 29.76 21.34 23.73
N GLU A 238 29.01 21.91 24.68
CA GLU A 238 27.56 21.74 24.81
C GLU A 238 26.85 22.43 23.63
N GLY A 239 26.46 21.64 22.63
CA GLY A 239 25.75 22.12 21.44
C GLY A 239 24.24 22.19 21.63
N TRP A 240 23.53 22.56 20.55
CA TRP A 240 22.06 22.61 20.52
C TRP A 240 21.42 21.23 20.79
N GLU A 241 22.17 20.15 20.66
CA GLU A 241 21.68 18.79 20.92
C GLU A 241 21.45 18.50 22.41
N THR A 242 22.23 19.15 23.28
CA THR A 242 22.16 18.97 24.73
C THR A 242 21.48 20.15 25.42
N ASP A 243 21.78 21.39 25.01
CA ASP A 243 21.20 22.60 25.61
C ASP A 243 19.87 23.02 24.95
N TRP A 244 18.86 23.30 25.77
CA TRP A 244 17.53 23.69 25.29
C TRP A 244 17.50 25.06 24.61
N PHE A 245 18.20 26.05 25.15
CA PHE A 245 18.16 27.41 24.62
C PHE A 245 18.89 27.49 23.28
N GLU A 246 20.01 26.79 23.13
CA GLU A 246 20.70 26.66 21.85
C GLU A 246 19.86 25.85 20.85
N ALA A 247 19.10 24.83 21.26
CA ALA A 247 18.11 24.16 20.39
C ALA A 247 17.06 25.14 19.85
N VAL A 248 16.47 25.96 20.72
CA VAL A 248 15.49 26.99 20.31
C VAL A 248 16.13 28.00 19.36
N LYS A 249 17.36 28.45 19.65
CA LYS A 249 18.11 29.39 18.81
C LYS A 249 18.47 28.82 17.44
N ALA A 250 18.81 27.54 17.36
CA ALA A 250 19.08 26.82 16.12
C ALA A 250 17.81 26.45 15.32
N GLY A 251 16.61 26.80 15.82
CA GLY A 251 15.34 26.44 15.18
C GLY A 251 14.95 24.97 15.36
N MET A 252 15.64 24.23 16.23
CA MET A 252 15.43 22.81 16.50
C MET A 252 14.57 22.55 17.75
N GLY A 253 14.09 23.59 18.41
CA GLY A 253 13.17 23.50 19.54
C GLY A 253 12.16 24.65 19.59
N ILE A 254 11.00 24.41 20.19
CA ILE A 254 9.94 25.40 20.38
C ILE A 254 9.12 25.14 21.64
N GLU A 255 8.62 26.20 22.25
CA GLU A 255 7.58 26.15 23.29
C GLU A 255 6.21 26.42 22.64
N LEU A 256 5.31 25.45 22.73
CA LEU A 256 3.93 25.55 22.26
C LEU A 256 3.03 25.82 23.45
N ILE A 257 2.27 26.92 23.39
CA ILE A 257 1.27 27.26 24.40
C ILE A 257 -0.08 26.73 23.94
N VAL A 258 -0.61 25.77 24.69
CA VAL A 258 -1.90 25.11 24.43
C VAL A 258 -3.03 25.87 25.13
N PRO A 259 -4.23 25.98 24.52
CA PRO A 259 -5.38 26.63 25.15
C PRO A 259 -5.75 26.01 26.51
N PRO A 260 -6.35 26.80 27.43
CA PRO A 260 -6.66 26.36 28.80
C PRO A 260 -7.75 25.28 28.88
N GLU A 261 -8.47 25.02 27.79
CA GLU A 261 -9.50 23.96 27.73
C GLU A 261 -8.87 22.58 27.44
N ASN A 262 -7.57 22.53 27.11
CA ASN A 262 -6.88 21.33 26.58
C ASN A 262 -5.54 21.07 27.30
N THR A 263 -5.45 21.39 28.60
CA THR A 263 -4.19 21.36 29.35
C THR A 263 -3.70 19.96 29.71
N GLU A 264 -4.55 18.94 29.55
CA GLU A 264 -4.23 17.57 29.95
C GLU A 264 -3.88 16.66 28.77
N ASN A 265 -4.27 17.02 27.54
CA ASN A 265 -4.06 16.20 26.35
C ASN A 265 -3.99 17.01 25.05
N LEU A 266 -3.15 16.53 24.14
CA LEU A 266 -3.12 16.90 22.73
C LEU A 266 -3.24 15.59 21.94
N ASP A 267 -4.21 15.49 21.05
CA ASP A 267 -4.48 14.22 20.35
C ASP A 267 -3.40 13.91 19.33
N GLN A 268 -2.97 14.93 18.57
CA GLN A 268 -1.94 14.80 17.55
C GLN A 268 -1.06 16.05 17.49
N LEU A 269 0.25 15.82 17.32
CA LEU A 269 1.23 16.86 17.02
C LEU A 269 1.90 16.53 15.68
N LEU A 270 1.65 17.37 14.67
CA LEU A 270 2.33 17.27 13.38
C LEU A 270 3.48 18.26 13.36
N VAL A 271 4.67 17.75 13.04
CA VAL A 271 5.90 18.55 12.90
C VAL A 271 6.42 18.35 11.49
N VAL A 272 6.29 19.37 10.66
CA VAL A 272 6.64 19.30 9.24
C VAL A 272 7.54 20.47 8.88
N GLY A 273 8.55 20.21 8.07
CA GLY A 273 9.43 21.23 7.55
C GLY A 273 9.76 20.93 6.11
N VAL A 274 9.82 21.98 5.29
CA VAL A 274 10.22 21.90 3.90
C VAL A 274 11.37 22.87 3.62
N ARG A 275 12.05 22.64 2.51
CA ARG A 275 13.00 23.60 1.95
C ARG A 275 12.33 24.31 0.80
N ASP A 276 12.61 25.60 0.67
CA ASP A 276 12.15 26.50 -0.40
C ASP A 276 13.20 26.65 -1.52
N ASP A 277 14.15 25.71 -1.61
CA ASP A 277 15.11 25.67 -2.71
C ASP A 277 14.38 25.33 -4.04
N ALA A 278 14.95 25.70 -5.19
CA ALA A 278 14.41 25.29 -6.47
C ALA A 278 14.37 23.74 -6.57
N PRO A 279 13.36 23.13 -7.24
CA PRO A 279 13.22 21.67 -7.28
C PRO A 279 14.47 20.92 -7.75
N VAL A 280 15.18 21.47 -8.75
CA VAL A 280 16.44 20.91 -9.26
C VAL A 280 17.54 20.88 -8.19
N ASP A 281 17.65 21.94 -7.39
CA ASP A 281 18.63 22.04 -6.31
C ASP A 281 18.28 21.09 -5.15
N GLY A 282 16.98 20.98 -4.83
CA GLY A 282 16.48 20.02 -3.85
C GLY A 282 16.77 18.56 -4.24
N ALA A 283 16.53 18.22 -5.51
CA ALA A 283 16.83 16.90 -6.06
C ALA A 283 18.35 16.61 -6.07
N ALA A 284 19.17 17.58 -6.45
CA ALA A 284 20.64 17.45 -6.42
C ALA A 284 21.16 17.26 -4.99
N ARG A 285 20.57 17.96 -4.00
CA ARG A 285 20.91 17.78 -2.58
C ARG A 285 20.52 16.41 -2.05
N LEU A 286 19.33 15.91 -2.39
CA LEU A 286 18.91 14.55 -2.01
C LEU A 286 19.81 13.49 -2.65
N ARG A 287 20.18 13.70 -3.92
CA ARG A 287 21.18 12.88 -4.62
C ARG A 287 22.51 12.86 -3.88
N ASP A 288 23.05 14.03 -3.52
CA ASP A 288 24.34 14.14 -2.82
C ASP A 288 24.32 13.48 -1.44
N LEU A 289 23.18 13.59 -0.73
CA LEU A 289 22.95 12.95 0.57
C LEU A 289 23.00 11.42 0.45
N LEU A 290 22.20 10.84 -0.47
CA LEU A 290 22.17 9.40 -0.72
C LEU A 290 23.53 8.89 -1.23
N HIS A 291 24.13 9.60 -2.18
CA HIS A 291 25.46 9.27 -2.69
C HIS A 291 26.52 9.30 -1.57
N GLY A 292 26.43 10.26 -0.66
CA GLY A 292 27.30 10.32 0.52
C GLY A 292 27.14 9.10 1.43
N HIS A 293 25.91 8.62 1.65
CA HIS A 293 25.70 7.39 2.41
C HIS A 293 26.35 6.16 1.76
N ARG A 294 26.41 6.09 0.42
CA ARG A 294 27.09 5.00 -0.30
C ARG A 294 28.56 4.85 0.10
N TYR A 295 29.27 5.96 0.29
CA TYR A 295 30.70 6.00 0.68
C TYR A 295 30.91 6.29 2.18
N GLY A 296 29.84 6.41 2.96
CA GLY A 296 29.86 6.69 4.39
C GLY A 296 29.44 5.49 5.23
N SER A 297 28.26 5.60 5.85
CA SER A 297 27.65 4.59 6.71
C SER A 297 27.13 3.35 5.96
N GLY A 298 27.06 3.42 4.62
CA GLY A 298 26.55 2.39 3.73
C GLY A 298 25.13 2.70 3.28
N LEU A 299 24.90 2.59 1.97
CA LEU A 299 23.59 2.67 1.33
C LEU A 299 23.28 1.32 0.68
N GLY A 300 22.05 0.83 0.84
CA GLY A 300 21.57 -0.38 0.19
C GLY A 300 20.07 -0.31 -0.10
N LEU A 301 19.62 -1.21 -0.96
CA LEU A 301 18.20 -1.52 -1.15
C LEU A 301 17.94 -2.85 -0.45
N LEU A 302 16.85 -2.94 0.32
CA LEU A 302 16.53 -4.12 1.12
C LEU A 302 15.44 -4.94 0.44
N PRO A 303 15.75 -6.18 0.02
CA PRO A 303 14.74 -7.12 -0.40
C PRO A 303 13.72 -7.40 0.70
N SER A 304 12.50 -7.66 0.29
CA SER A 304 11.42 -8.07 1.20
C SER A 304 11.78 -9.37 1.94
N GLY A 305 11.49 -9.41 3.25
CA GLY A 305 11.80 -10.58 4.08
C GLY A 305 13.25 -10.68 4.56
N THR A 306 14.08 -9.67 4.29
CA THR A 306 15.44 -9.60 4.84
C THR A 306 15.42 -9.70 6.37
N ALA A 307 16.20 -10.61 6.94
CA ALA A 307 16.25 -10.82 8.38
C ALA A 307 16.77 -9.56 9.10
N THR A 308 16.10 -9.18 10.18
CA THR A 308 16.50 -8.04 11.03
C THR A 308 17.60 -8.44 12.01
N ASN A 309 17.62 -9.70 12.43
CA ASN A 309 18.59 -10.27 13.38
C ASN A 309 19.36 -11.43 12.76
N ASN A 310 20.60 -11.63 13.22
CA ASN A 310 21.37 -12.81 12.88
C ASN A 310 20.79 -14.02 13.62
N THR A 311 20.46 -15.07 12.87
CA THR A 311 20.12 -16.39 13.40
C THR A 311 21.18 -17.40 12.96
N PRO A 312 21.18 -18.63 13.50
CA PRO A 312 22.02 -19.70 12.96
C PRO A 312 21.74 -20.03 11.49
N ARG A 313 20.51 -19.77 10.99
CA ARG A 313 20.07 -20.11 9.63
C ARG A 313 20.17 -18.95 8.64
N SER A 314 20.14 -17.70 9.12
CA SER A 314 20.11 -16.50 8.28
C SER A 314 20.92 -15.36 8.89
N ARG A 315 21.62 -14.61 8.04
CA ARG A 315 22.28 -13.37 8.46
C ARG A 315 21.34 -12.18 8.27
N SER A 316 21.50 -11.15 9.10
CA SER A 316 20.77 -9.91 8.91
C SER A 316 21.27 -9.16 7.68
N GLY A 317 20.44 -8.29 7.11
CA GLY A 317 20.81 -7.43 5.98
C GLY A 317 21.83 -6.34 6.29
N TRP A 318 22.35 -6.27 7.53
CA TRP A 318 23.27 -5.24 7.98
C TRP A 318 24.66 -5.80 8.31
N SER A 319 25.69 -5.03 7.97
CA SER A 319 27.08 -5.29 8.34
C SER A 319 27.71 -4.04 8.98
N SER A 320 28.49 -4.24 10.04
CA SER A 320 29.33 -3.19 10.65
C SER A 320 30.50 -2.78 9.75
N ALA A 321 30.89 -3.65 8.83
CA ALA A 321 31.86 -3.40 7.77
C ALA A 321 31.13 -3.47 6.43
N PRO A 322 30.44 -2.40 5.99
CA PRO A 322 29.75 -2.41 4.70
C PRO A 322 30.76 -2.64 3.57
N ALA A 323 30.34 -3.39 2.56
CA ALA A 323 31.11 -3.49 1.32
C ALA A 323 31.03 -2.13 0.61
N TYR A 324 32.18 -1.46 0.49
CA TYR A 324 32.28 -0.23 -0.31
C TYR A 324 32.41 -0.60 -1.79
N PRO A 325 31.90 0.25 -2.71
CA PRO A 325 31.99 -0.01 -4.14
C PRO A 325 33.42 -0.29 -4.60
N GLY A 326 33.60 -1.29 -5.45
CA GLY A 326 34.87 -1.51 -6.15
C GLY A 326 35.11 -0.49 -7.26
N PRO A 327 36.23 -0.64 -8.01
CA PRO A 327 36.54 0.21 -9.16
C PRO A 327 35.67 -0.06 -10.40
N ASP A 328 34.95 -1.19 -10.40
CA ASP A 328 34.06 -1.60 -11.48
C ASP A 328 32.99 -0.54 -11.76
N PRO A 329 32.58 -0.37 -13.03
CA PRO A 329 31.48 0.52 -13.37
C PRO A 329 30.18 0.05 -12.70
N ASP A 330 29.32 1.02 -12.39
CA ASP A 330 27.96 0.68 -11.96
C ASP A 330 27.19 0.07 -13.14
N PRO A 331 26.20 -0.80 -12.89
CA PRO A 331 25.36 -1.37 -13.94
C PRO A 331 24.70 -0.32 -14.84
N GLY A 332 24.48 -0.67 -16.10
CA GLY A 332 23.78 0.16 -17.08
C GLY A 332 22.30 0.37 -16.76
N ALA A 333 21.67 1.30 -17.49
CA ALA A 333 20.23 1.53 -17.37
C ALA A 333 19.41 0.30 -17.79
N GLY A 334 18.37 -0.04 -17.02
CA GLY A 334 17.54 -1.20 -17.26
C GLY A 334 18.09 -2.53 -16.71
N GLU A 335 19.38 -2.61 -16.35
CA GLU A 335 19.96 -3.82 -15.76
C GLU A 335 19.46 -4.08 -14.33
N ARG A 336 19.05 -3.01 -13.61
CA ARG A 336 18.64 -3.02 -12.21
C ARG A 336 17.35 -2.21 -12.02
N PRO A 337 16.19 -2.72 -12.49
CA PRO A 337 14.95 -1.94 -12.58
C PRO A 337 14.45 -1.43 -11.23
N VAL A 338 14.73 -2.15 -10.12
CA VAL A 338 14.34 -1.70 -8.77
C VAL A 338 15.03 -0.39 -8.37
N ALA A 339 16.30 -0.23 -8.73
CA ALA A 339 17.03 1.01 -8.50
C ALA A 339 16.56 2.13 -9.44
N ASP A 340 16.23 1.80 -10.69
CA ASP A 340 15.70 2.75 -11.67
C ASP A 340 14.34 3.31 -11.24
N THR A 341 13.41 2.44 -10.81
CA THR A 341 12.10 2.87 -10.31
C THR A 341 12.24 3.79 -9.09
N LEU A 342 13.17 3.48 -8.18
CA LEU A 342 13.42 4.35 -7.02
C LEU A 342 13.99 5.71 -7.45
N ALA A 343 14.96 5.72 -8.37
CA ALA A 343 15.55 6.95 -8.89
C ALA A 343 14.49 7.86 -9.54
N THR A 344 13.61 7.27 -10.36
CA THR A 344 12.49 7.98 -10.99
C THR A 344 11.52 8.52 -9.96
N ALA A 345 11.13 7.71 -8.97
CA ALA A 345 10.18 8.14 -7.94
C ALA A 345 10.71 9.29 -7.06
N LEU A 346 12.01 9.33 -6.80
CA LEU A 346 12.65 10.41 -6.04
C LEU A 346 13.02 11.63 -6.89
N GLY A 347 12.94 11.53 -8.22
CA GLY A 347 13.30 12.61 -9.15
C GLY A 347 14.78 13.03 -9.07
N VAL A 348 15.68 12.14 -8.62
CA VAL A 348 17.09 12.47 -8.39
C VAL A 348 17.92 12.42 -9.68
N PRO A 349 18.74 13.45 -9.99
CA PRO A 349 19.64 13.42 -11.13
C PRO A 349 20.78 12.41 -10.93
N ASP A 350 21.42 11.93 -12.01
CA ASP A 350 22.63 11.09 -11.97
C ASP A 350 22.58 9.89 -11.00
N ALA A 351 21.40 9.31 -10.81
CA ALA A 351 21.15 8.30 -9.77
C ALA A 351 21.64 6.88 -10.11
N GLY A 352 22.46 6.72 -11.15
CA GLY A 352 23.00 5.42 -11.57
C GLY A 352 23.81 4.71 -10.47
N PHE A 353 24.31 5.45 -9.48
CA PHE A 353 24.98 4.87 -8.31
C PHE A 353 24.08 3.93 -7.49
N LEU A 354 22.76 4.10 -7.53
CA LEU A 354 21.80 3.23 -6.83
C LEU A 354 21.81 1.81 -7.41
N ARG A 355 22.13 1.63 -8.69
CA ARG A 355 22.23 0.31 -9.34
C ARG A 355 23.40 -0.51 -8.82
N GLY A 356 24.45 0.16 -8.34
CA GLY A 356 25.61 -0.46 -7.71
C GLY A 356 25.48 -0.60 -6.19
N CYS A 357 24.30 -0.37 -5.61
CA CYS A 357 24.02 -0.63 -4.20
C CYS A 357 23.62 -2.11 -3.99
N PRO A 358 23.97 -2.71 -2.84
CA PRO A 358 23.49 -4.05 -2.48
C PRO A 358 21.96 -4.13 -2.53
N GLY A 359 21.42 -5.20 -3.11
CA GLY A 359 19.97 -5.45 -3.23
C GLY A 359 19.29 -4.73 -4.40
N ALA A 360 20.03 -4.00 -5.24
CA ALA A 360 19.50 -3.40 -6.47
C ALA A 360 19.12 -4.42 -7.55
N ASP A 361 19.58 -5.66 -7.39
CA ASP A 361 19.33 -6.81 -8.26
C ASP A 361 18.11 -7.64 -7.86
N ASP A 362 17.30 -7.17 -6.90
CA ASP A 362 16.11 -7.87 -6.46
C ASP A 362 15.09 -8.05 -7.60
N ALA A 363 14.82 -9.30 -7.96
CA ALA A 363 13.84 -9.66 -8.97
C ALA A 363 12.40 -9.75 -8.42
N ALA A 364 12.21 -9.68 -7.10
CA ALA A 364 10.92 -9.91 -6.47
C ALA A 364 9.80 -8.97 -6.97
N PRO A 365 10.02 -7.66 -7.19
CA PRO A 365 8.96 -6.79 -7.71
C PRO A 365 8.44 -7.20 -9.10
N SER A 366 9.33 -7.67 -9.98
CA SER A 366 8.98 -8.20 -11.30
C SER A 366 8.27 -9.56 -11.19
N ALA A 367 8.70 -10.42 -10.26
CA ALA A 367 8.05 -11.70 -10.01
C ALA A 367 6.61 -11.52 -9.48
N VAL A 368 6.37 -10.54 -8.59
CA VAL A 368 5.03 -10.21 -8.12
C VAL A 368 4.14 -9.69 -9.25
N ALA A 369 4.66 -8.82 -10.12
CA ALA A 369 3.92 -8.35 -11.31
C ALA A 369 3.49 -9.51 -12.20
N ALA A 370 4.43 -10.43 -12.48
CA ALA A 370 4.18 -11.62 -13.27
C ALA A 370 3.13 -12.52 -12.61
N LEU A 371 3.24 -12.76 -11.29
CA LEU A 371 2.23 -13.53 -10.54
C LEU A 371 0.85 -12.88 -10.61
N THR A 372 0.74 -11.55 -10.45
CA THR A 372 -0.52 -10.83 -10.60
C THR A 372 -1.13 -11.03 -11.99
N LEU A 373 -0.32 -10.95 -13.05
CA LEU A 373 -0.80 -11.18 -14.42
C LEU A 373 -1.20 -12.64 -14.67
N LEU A 374 -0.42 -13.60 -14.18
CA LEU A 374 -0.67 -15.04 -14.31
C LEU A 374 -1.95 -15.47 -13.59
N THR A 375 -2.20 -14.89 -12.41
CA THR A 375 -3.40 -15.16 -11.61
C THR A 375 -4.61 -14.31 -12.00
N TRP A 376 -4.44 -13.35 -12.92
CA TRP A 376 -5.53 -12.48 -13.34
C TRP A 376 -6.74 -13.24 -13.90
N PRO A 377 -6.61 -14.24 -14.79
CA PRO A 377 -7.77 -14.95 -15.34
C PRO A 377 -8.63 -15.64 -14.27
N THR A 378 -8.04 -16.06 -13.15
CA THR A 378 -8.73 -16.79 -12.08
C THR A 378 -9.22 -15.88 -10.96
N LEU A 379 -8.42 -14.90 -10.54
CA LEU A 379 -8.74 -14.03 -9.40
C LEU A 379 -9.34 -12.68 -9.80
N GLY A 380 -8.89 -12.10 -10.92
CA GLY A 380 -9.27 -10.74 -11.34
C GLY A 380 -10.35 -10.70 -12.41
N LYS A 381 -10.28 -11.58 -13.41
CA LYS A 381 -11.23 -11.66 -14.52
C LYS A 381 -12.62 -12.05 -14.03
N GLY A 382 -12.74 -13.04 -13.16
CA GLY A 382 -14.03 -13.43 -12.58
C GLY A 382 -14.71 -12.29 -11.81
N PHE A 383 -13.94 -11.47 -11.10
CA PHE A 383 -14.46 -10.26 -10.44
C PHE A 383 -14.92 -9.20 -11.46
N ALA A 384 -14.10 -8.94 -12.49
CA ALA A 384 -14.40 -8.00 -13.56
C ALA A 384 -15.64 -8.41 -14.38
N GLU A 385 -15.75 -9.69 -14.72
CA GLU A 385 -16.90 -10.26 -15.40
C GLU A 385 -18.13 -10.20 -14.51
N ALA A 386 -18.06 -10.63 -13.25
CA ALA A 386 -19.18 -10.49 -12.32
C ALA A 386 -19.66 -9.04 -12.30
N ALA A 387 -18.77 -8.07 -12.06
CA ALA A 387 -19.09 -6.65 -12.00
C ALA A 387 -19.74 -6.05 -13.29
N LEU A 388 -19.62 -6.71 -14.45
CA LEU A 388 -20.11 -6.21 -15.74
C LEU A 388 -21.15 -7.10 -16.43
N THR A 389 -21.42 -8.30 -15.91
CA THR A 389 -22.33 -9.26 -16.53
C THR A 389 -23.69 -9.24 -15.84
N THR A 390 -24.73 -8.89 -16.59
CA THR A 390 -26.13 -9.06 -16.24
C THR A 390 -26.67 -10.37 -16.79
N ILE A 391 -26.82 -11.40 -15.95
CA ILE A 391 -27.68 -12.54 -16.27
C ILE A 391 -29.13 -12.10 -16.09
N ASP A 392 -29.89 -12.20 -17.18
CA ASP A 392 -31.35 -12.11 -17.18
C ASP A 392 -31.92 -13.38 -16.52
N LEU A 393 -32.67 -13.21 -15.43
CA LEU A 393 -33.19 -14.31 -14.62
C LEU A 393 -34.37 -15.03 -15.27
N GLY A 394 -35.06 -14.40 -16.23
CA GLY A 394 -36.14 -14.99 -16.99
C GLY A 394 -35.65 -15.84 -18.16
N THR A 395 -34.53 -15.44 -18.79
CA THR A 395 -33.97 -16.15 -19.96
C THR A 395 -32.70 -16.95 -19.65
N ARG A 396 -32.10 -16.76 -18.47
CA ARG A 396 -30.77 -17.26 -18.06
C ARG A 396 -29.64 -16.88 -19.02
N GLN A 397 -29.86 -15.87 -19.87
CA GLN A 397 -28.85 -15.41 -20.80
C GLN A 397 -27.97 -14.33 -20.16
N PRO A 398 -26.64 -14.48 -20.18
CA PRO A 398 -25.73 -13.40 -19.84
C PRO A 398 -25.80 -12.31 -20.92
N SER A 399 -26.10 -11.09 -20.51
CA SER A 399 -25.87 -9.85 -21.26
C SER A 399 -24.84 -9.04 -20.50
N GLY A 400 -23.98 -8.26 -21.17
CA GLY A 400 -22.93 -7.52 -20.47
C GLY A 400 -22.12 -6.62 -21.40
N VAL A 401 -21.52 -5.58 -20.83
CA VAL A 401 -20.59 -4.71 -21.55
C VAL A 401 -19.30 -5.50 -21.78
N SER A 402 -18.73 -5.45 -22.99
CA SER A 402 -17.45 -6.10 -23.28
C SER A 402 -16.39 -5.65 -22.25
N PRO A 403 -15.83 -6.58 -21.45
CA PRO A 403 -14.89 -6.25 -20.37
C PRO A 403 -13.52 -5.74 -20.88
N GLU A 404 -13.32 -5.64 -22.19
CA GLU A 404 -12.00 -5.53 -22.81
C GLU A 404 -11.27 -4.19 -22.59
N GLY A 405 -11.98 -3.09 -22.34
CA GLY A 405 -11.37 -1.76 -22.19
C GLY A 405 -10.93 -1.45 -20.75
N PRO A 406 -11.86 -1.10 -19.83
CA PRO A 406 -11.53 -0.56 -18.52
C PRO A 406 -10.80 -1.56 -17.61
N TRP A 407 -11.18 -2.83 -17.63
CA TRP A 407 -10.58 -3.84 -16.76
C TRP A 407 -9.20 -4.31 -17.21
N ARG A 408 -8.91 -4.23 -18.51
CA ARG A 408 -7.55 -4.42 -19.00
C ARG A 408 -6.63 -3.33 -18.47
N ALA A 409 -7.08 -2.08 -18.50
CA ALA A 409 -6.35 -0.95 -17.93
C ALA A 409 -6.16 -1.10 -16.41
N VAL A 410 -7.19 -1.52 -15.67
CA VAL A 410 -7.08 -1.82 -14.23
C VAL A 410 -6.09 -2.96 -13.96
N ARG A 411 -6.14 -4.07 -14.71
CA ARG A 411 -5.17 -5.17 -14.60
C ARG A 411 -3.75 -4.67 -14.80
N GLU A 412 -3.53 -3.93 -15.88
CA GLU A 412 -2.22 -3.41 -16.25
C GLU A 412 -1.73 -2.42 -15.19
N HIS A 413 -2.60 -1.57 -14.65
CA HIS A 413 -2.30 -0.69 -13.53
C HIS A 413 -1.94 -1.45 -12.25
N ILE A 414 -2.70 -2.50 -11.87
CA ILE A 414 -2.39 -3.32 -10.68
C ILE A 414 -1.04 -4.03 -10.89
N ALA A 415 -0.83 -4.65 -12.04
CA ALA A 415 0.42 -5.31 -12.37
C ALA A 415 1.61 -4.35 -12.40
N ALA A 416 1.43 -3.10 -12.81
CA ALA A 416 2.49 -2.10 -12.85
C ALA A 416 2.77 -1.45 -11.47
N HIS A 417 1.73 -1.06 -10.73
CA HIS A 417 1.84 -0.13 -9.61
C HIS A 417 1.41 -0.70 -8.25
N VAL A 418 0.57 -1.74 -8.21
CA VAL A 418 0.04 -2.25 -6.95
C VAL A 418 0.91 -3.38 -6.42
N ARG A 419 1.51 -3.15 -5.26
CA ARG A 419 2.31 -4.15 -4.53
C ARG A 419 1.88 -4.14 -3.07
N GLY A 420 1.53 -5.30 -2.52
CA GLY A 420 1.10 -5.41 -1.11
C GLY A 420 2.15 -4.95 -0.10
N ARG A 421 3.42 -4.78 -0.50
CA ARG A 421 4.54 -4.31 0.33
C ARG A 421 5.03 -2.90 -0.05
N GLY A 422 4.31 -2.19 -0.91
CA GLY A 422 4.71 -0.92 -1.50
C GLY A 422 5.41 -1.10 -2.86
N PRO A 423 5.24 -0.15 -3.81
CA PRO A 423 5.81 -0.24 -5.15
C PRO A 423 7.31 0.08 -5.21
N LEU A 424 7.86 0.70 -4.16
CA LEU A 424 9.24 1.14 -4.10
C LEU A 424 10.06 0.25 -3.13
N PRO A 425 11.35 0.01 -3.42
CA PRO A 425 12.21 -0.73 -2.51
C PRO A 425 12.44 0.04 -1.20
N MET A 426 12.68 -0.71 -0.13
CA MET A 426 13.14 -0.12 1.12
C MET A 426 14.61 0.32 1.00
N LEU A 427 14.90 1.54 1.42
CA LEU A 427 16.26 2.06 1.54
C LEU A 427 16.89 1.60 2.85
N ARG A 428 18.18 1.31 2.87
CA ARG A 428 18.96 1.14 4.10
C ARG A 428 20.07 2.17 4.14
N VAL A 429 20.07 3.00 5.17
CA VAL A 429 21.19 3.87 5.51
C VAL A 429 21.82 3.39 6.81
N GLY A 430 23.05 2.90 6.72
CA GLY A 430 23.73 2.26 7.85
C GLY A 430 22.88 1.12 8.43
N ARG A 431 22.47 1.26 9.69
CA ARG A 431 21.66 0.28 10.43
C ARG A 431 20.15 0.42 10.21
N GLN A 432 19.70 1.53 9.64
CA GLN A 432 18.28 1.89 9.62
C GLN A 432 17.65 1.58 8.26
N PRO A 433 16.57 0.80 8.22
CA PRO A 433 15.70 0.69 7.05
C PRO A 433 14.71 1.85 6.99
N TYR A 434 14.44 2.34 5.78
CA TYR A 434 13.44 3.37 5.48
C TYR A 434 12.53 2.85 4.37
N GLY A 435 11.22 2.82 4.65
CA GLY A 435 10.22 2.63 3.61
C GLY A 435 10.05 3.92 2.82
N VAL A 436 9.94 3.81 1.49
CA VAL A 436 9.61 4.94 0.62
C VAL A 436 8.14 4.81 0.23
N LEU A 437 7.32 5.74 0.72
CA LEU A 437 5.88 5.74 0.48
C LEU A 437 5.50 6.98 -0.33
N PRO A 438 5.11 6.82 -1.60
CA PRO A 438 4.44 7.89 -2.32
C PRO A 438 3.10 8.18 -1.63
N VAL A 439 2.88 9.44 -1.30
CA VAL A 439 1.63 9.91 -0.70
C VAL A 439 1.07 11.01 -1.58
N THR A 440 -0.23 10.94 -1.86
CA THR A 440 -0.97 11.97 -2.58
C THR A 440 -2.31 12.21 -1.90
N ALA A 441 -2.85 13.41 -2.04
CA ALA A 441 -4.18 13.73 -1.56
C ALA A 441 -5.21 13.21 -2.57
N LEU A 442 -5.75 12.02 -2.31
CA LEU A 442 -6.81 11.40 -3.13
C LEU A 442 -8.01 12.32 -3.35
N ASP A 443 -8.33 13.20 -2.39
CA ASP A 443 -9.45 14.13 -2.47
C ASP A 443 -9.26 15.25 -3.51
N ASP A 444 -8.00 15.55 -3.82
CA ASP A 444 -7.59 16.58 -4.77
C ASP A 444 -7.11 15.95 -6.09
N TRP A 445 -7.12 14.62 -6.16
CA TRP A 445 -6.72 13.87 -7.35
C TRP A 445 -7.72 14.11 -8.48
N ARG A 446 -7.20 14.51 -9.64
CA ARG A 446 -7.97 14.68 -10.87
C ARG A 446 -7.34 13.83 -11.94
N ALA A 447 -8.09 12.85 -12.43
CA ALA A 447 -7.67 12.10 -13.61
C ALA A 447 -7.55 13.06 -14.80
N GLU A 448 -6.57 12.83 -15.66
CA GLU A 448 -6.36 13.65 -16.87
C GLU A 448 -7.57 13.48 -17.81
N HIS A 449 -8.08 12.25 -17.93
CA HIS A 449 -9.32 11.91 -18.60
C HIS A 449 -10.23 11.07 -17.68
N ALA A 450 -11.55 11.23 -17.81
CA ALA A 450 -12.52 10.48 -17.01
C ALA A 450 -12.46 8.96 -17.27
N ASP A 451 -12.05 8.57 -18.48
CA ASP A 451 -11.91 7.16 -18.91
C ASP A 451 -10.54 6.56 -18.54
N ASP A 452 -9.62 7.36 -17.99
CA ASP A 452 -8.35 6.84 -17.49
C ASP A 452 -8.59 5.91 -16.30
N VAL A 453 -7.67 4.97 -16.11
CA VAL A 453 -7.75 4.00 -15.00
C VAL A 453 -7.90 4.69 -13.64
N ASP A 454 -7.31 5.87 -13.49
CA ASP A 454 -7.38 6.67 -12.26
C ASP A 454 -8.77 7.29 -12.04
N GLY A 455 -9.50 7.60 -13.11
CA GLY A 455 -10.91 8.04 -13.06
C GLY A 455 -11.83 6.95 -12.52
N VAL A 456 -11.48 5.69 -12.76
CA VAL A 456 -12.19 4.51 -12.21
C VAL A 456 -11.74 4.21 -10.76
N ILE A 457 -10.43 4.23 -10.49
CA ILE A 457 -9.87 3.78 -9.21
C ILE A 457 -10.02 4.83 -8.10
N ALA A 458 -9.79 6.12 -8.37
CA ALA A 458 -9.73 7.14 -7.32
C ALA A 458 -11.05 7.28 -6.53
N PRO A 459 -12.25 7.35 -7.15
CA PRO A 459 -13.51 7.39 -6.40
C PRO A 459 -13.73 6.14 -5.55
N TRP A 460 -13.28 4.98 -6.02
CA TRP A 460 -13.37 3.72 -5.29
C TRP A 460 -12.49 3.72 -4.04
N LEU A 461 -11.25 4.20 -4.16
CA LEU A 461 -10.32 4.34 -3.03
C LEU A 461 -10.82 5.36 -1.98
N MET A 462 -11.44 6.47 -2.41
CA MET A 462 -12.01 7.45 -1.48
C MET A 462 -13.11 6.84 -0.59
N ARG A 463 -14.02 6.04 -1.16
CA ARG A 463 -15.04 5.33 -0.38
C ARG A 463 -14.44 4.26 0.53
N LEU A 464 -13.46 3.52 0.03
CA LEU A 464 -12.77 2.49 0.82
C LEU A 464 -12.05 3.12 2.04
N ARG A 465 -11.47 4.31 1.87
CA ARG A 465 -10.84 5.08 2.94
C ARG A 465 -11.82 5.36 4.08
N GLU A 466 -13.04 5.78 3.81
CA GLU A 466 -14.02 6.06 4.88
C GLU A 466 -14.40 4.79 5.65
N ARG A 467 -14.46 3.64 4.98
CA ARG A 467 -14.63 2.34 5.66
C ARG A 467 -13.44 1.99 6.53
N TRP A 468 -12.22 2.20 6.04
CA TRP A 468 -11.02 1.99 6.84
C TRP A 468 -10.97 2.91 8.05
N ARG A 469 -11.34 4.20 7.90
CA ARG A 469 -11.46 5.15 9.01
C ARG A 469 -12.48 4.67 10.05
N ALA A 470 -13.67 4.22 9.62
CA ALA A 470 -14.68 3.66 10.53
C ALA A 470 -14.17 2.42 11.29
N VAL A 471 -13.39 1.55 10.64
CA VAL A 471 -12.79 0.36 11.28
C VAL A 471 -11.69 0.76 12.26
N VAL A 472 -10.92 1.81 11.98
CA VAL A 472 -9.91 2.34 12.91
C VAL A 472 -10.56 2.76 14.22
N ASP A 473 -11.76 3.36 14.18
CA ASP A 473 -12.46 3.84 15.37
C ASP A 473 -13.47 2.84 15.96
N HIS A 474 -13.56 1.65 15.37
CA HIS A 474 -14.47 0.61 15.83
C HIS A 474 -14.05 0.05 17.21
N ARG A 475 -15.01 0.05 18.14
CA ARG A 475 -14.90 -0.49 19.49
C ARG A 475 -15.87 -1.66 19.65
N VAL A 476 -15.40 -2.72 20.29
CA VAL A 476 -16.20 -3.89 20.62
C VAL A 476 -16.35 -3.94 22.13
N VAL A 477 -17.58 -4.08 22.60
CA VAL A 477 -17.87 -4.36 24.01
C VAL A 477 -17.60 -5.84 24.26
N GLN A 478 -16.66 -6.15 25.13
CA GLN A 478 -16.38 -7.51 25.57
C GLN A 478 -17.46 -8.02 26.54
N ASP A 479 -17.53 -9.33 26.75
CA ASP A 479 -18.47 -9.98 27.66
C ASP A 479 -18.37 -9.48 29.12
N ASN A 480 -17.20 -8.94 29.50
CA ASN A 480 -16.97 -8.34 30.82
C ASN A 480 -17.44 -6.87 30.93
N GLY A 481 -17.97 -6.30 29.85
CA GLY A 481 -18.42 -4.92 29.76
C GLY A 481 -17.35 -3.91 29.34
N ASP A 482 -16.10 -4.33 29.13
CA ASP A 482 -15.03 -3.44 28.70
C ASP A 482 -15.11 -3.16 27.19
N GLU A 483 -14.94 -1.90 26.81
CA GLU A 483 -14.79 -1.54 25.40
C GLU A 483 -13.32 -1.68 24.96
N GLU A 484 -13.09 -2.52 23.95
CA GLU A 484 -11.78 -2.70 23.35
C GLU A 484 -11.79 -2.28 21.88
N VAL A 485 -10.72 -1.61 21.46
CA VAL A 485 -10.54 -1.23 20.06
C VAL A 485 -10.19 -2.45 19.23
N THR A 486 -10.79 -2.58 18.04
CA THR A 486 -10.54 -3.73 17.15
C THR A 486 -9.14 -3.71 16.49
N ILE A 487 -8.53 -2.54 16.37
CA ILE A 487 -7.13 -2.35 15.92
C ILE A 487 -6.25 -1.98 17.13
N PRO A 488 -5.21 -2.78 17.46
CA PRO A 488 -4.23 -2.44 18.49
C PRO A 488 -3.65 -1.05 18.25
N ARG A 489 -3.80 -0.17 19.23
CA ARG A 489 -3.20 1.17 19.27
C ARG A 489 -2.79 1.51 20.68
N VAL A 490 -1.83 2.42 20.81
CA VAL A 490 -1.41 2.94 22.12
C VAL A 490 -2.55 3.77 22.69
N GLU A 491 -3.10 3.34 23.82
CA GLU A 491 -4.17 4.06 24.53
C GLU A 491 -3.65 4.65 25.84
N PRO A 492 -4.17 5.81 26.27
CA PRO A 492 -3.84 6.39 27.56
C PRO A 492 -4.05 5.38 28.70
N GLY A 493 -3.05 5.24 29.58
CA GLY A 493 -3.11 4.34 30.73
C GLY A 493 -2.96 2.84 30.43
N LYS A 494 -2.84 2.43 29.15
CA LYS A 494 -2.56 1.04 28.79
C LYS A 494 -1.06 0.78 28.58
N PRO A 495 -0.53 -0.40 28.98
CA PRO A 495 0.85 -0.77 28.73
C PRO A 495 1.15 -0.87 27.23
N VAL A 496 2.19 -0.16 26.76
CA VAL A 496 2.61 -0.13 25.35
C VAL A 496 3.13 -1.50 24.89
N ASP A 497 3.75 -2.25 25.79
CA ASP A 497 4.27 -3.61 25.55
C ASP A 497 3.16 -4.58 25.14
N ARG A 498 1.97 -4.47 25.74
CA ARG A 498 0.82 -5.30 25.35
C ARG A 498 0.37 -5.02 23.91
N VAL A 499 0.30 -3.75 23.52
CA VAL A 499 -0.04 -3.35 22.14
C VAL A 499 0.99 -3.88 21.15
N ALA A 500 2.28 -3.84 21.50
CA ALA A 500 3.34 -4.39 20.67
C ALA A 500 3.21 -5.91 20.50
N VAL A 501 2.89 -6.64 21.57
CA VAL A 501 2.63 -8.09 21.51
C VAL A 501 1.42 -8.40 20.65
N GLU A 502 0.29 -7.71 20.85
CA GLU A 502 -0.92 -7.89 20.05
C GLU A 502 -0.68 -7.60 18.57
N ALA A 503 0.06 -6.53 18.25
CA ALA A 503 0.43 -6.20 16.87
C ALA A 503 1.35 -7.26 16.24
N LEU A 504 2.33 -7.78 17.00
CA LEU A 504 3.27 -8.80 16.52
C LEU A 504 2.65 -10.21 16.40
N GLN A 505 1.61 -10.50 17.20
CA GLN A 505 0.87 -11.76 17.14
C GLN A 505 -0.10 -11.83 15.96
N ARG A 506 -0.36 -10.71 15.28
CA ARG A 506 -1.20 -10.72 14.08
C ARG A 506 -0.57 -11.56 12.98
N LEU A 507 -1.33 -12.53 12.50
CA LEU A 507 -0.93 -13.35 11.38
C LEU A 507 -0.99 -12.50 10.10
N PRO A 508 0.02 -12.58 9.22
CA PRO A 508 0.00 -11.92 7.91
C PRO A 508 -0.96 -12.61 6.92
N VAL A 509 -1.74 -13.58 7.40
CA VAL A 509 -2.67 -14.38 6.61
C VAL A 509 -4.07 -14.07 7.15
N ALA A 510 -4.98 -13.70 6.26
CA ALA A 510 -6.37 -13.51 6.61
C ALA A 510 -6.95 -14.85 7.11
N THR A 511 -7.30 -14.91 8.39
CA THR A 511 -8.00 -16.04 9.01
C THR A 511 -9.53 -15.89 8.91
N GLY A 512 -10.01 -14.90 8.17
CA GLY A 512 -11.43 -14.62 8.00
C GLY A 512 -11.66 -13.64 6.87
N LEU A 513 -12.75 -13.83 6.13
CA LEU A 513 -13.23 -12.87 5.14
C LEU A 513 -14.57 -12.32 5.63
N ALA A 514 -14.56 -11.08 6.10
CA ALA A 514 -15.79 -10.32 6.31
C ALA A 514 -16.05 -9.49 5.06
N MET A 515 -17.27 -9.56 4.55
CA MET A 515 -17.67 -8.84 3.35
C MET A 515 -18.61 -7.71 3.76
N THR A 516 -18.25 -6.48 3.43
CA THR A 516 -19.07 -5.30 3.70
C THR A 516 -19.39 -4.62 2.38
N ARG A 517 -20.65 -4.19 2.23
CA ARG A 517 -21.05 -3.34 1.10
C ARG A 517 -20.25 -2.04 1.15
N MET A 518 -19.59 -1.70 0.05
CA MET A 518 -18.93 -0.39 -0.05
C MET A 518 -19.94 0.77 -0.02
N SER A 519 -21.14 0.52 -0.55
CA SER A 519 -22.23 1.47 -0.80
C SER A 519 -23.51 1.14 -0.01
N GLY A 520 -23.43 0.78 1.28
CA GLY A 520 -24.63 0.58 2.12
C GLY A 520 -24.40 0.75 3.63
N PRO A 521 -25.45 0.65 4.46
CA PRO A 521 -25.29 0.57 5.92
C PRO A 521 -24.42 -0.65 6.29
N ALA A 522 -23.85 -0.66 7.49
CA ALA A 522 -22.78 -1.56 7.97
C ALA A 522 -23.14 -3.07 8.07
N ARG A 523 -23.82 -3.64 7.07
CA ARG A 523 -24.18 -5.05 7.01
C ARG A 523 -23.56 -5.74 5.80
N ALA A 524 -23.10 -6.95 6.08
CA ALA A 524 -22.76 -7.95 5.09
C ALA A 524 -23.97 -8.22 4.19
N VAL A 525 -23.66 -8.61 2.96
CA VAL A 525 -24.64 -9.11 1.99
C VAL A 525 -25.57 -10.13 2.67
N PRO A 526 -26.90 -9.93 2.68
CA PRO A 526 -27.80 -10.91 3.26
C PRO A 526 -27.72 -12.23 2.49
N PHE A 527 -27.96 -13.35 3.20
CA PHE A 527 -28.06 -14.69 2.60
C PHE A 527 -28.94 -14.65 1.34
N THR A 528 -28.40 -15.17 0.25
CA THR A 528 -29.16 -15.36 -0.99
C THR A 528 -29.38 -16.86 -1.18
N PRO A 529 -30.62 -17.35 -1.10
CA PRO A 529 -30.98 -18.72 -1.47
C PRO A 529 -30.47 -19.10 -2.86
N LEU A 530 -30.16 -20.38 -3.09
CA LEU A 530 -29.64 -20.89 -4.38
C LEU A 530 -30.62 -20.71 -5.55
N ASP A 531 -31.91 -20.62 -5.24
CA ASP A 531 -33.03 -20.39 -6.15
C ASP A 531 -33.37 -18.89 -6.31
N GLU A 532 -32.70 -18.02 -5.57
CA GLU A 532 -32.84 -16.57 -5.67
C GLU A 532 -31.61 -15.93 -6.36
N PRO A 533 -31.79 -14.79 -7.05
CA PRO A 533 -30.70 -14.10 -7.71
C PRO A 533 -29.67 -13.55 -6.72
N PRO A 534 -28.35 -13.67 -7.01
CA PRO A 534 -27.28 -13.17 -6.15
C PRO A 534 -27.52 -11.72 -5.74
N ALA A 535 -27.27 -11.40 -4.48
CA ALA A 535 -27.33 -10.02 -4.04
C ALA A 535 -26.37 -9.16 -4.88
N THR A 536 -26.92 -8.09 -5.45
CA THR A 536 -26.22 -7.16 -6.31
C THR A 536 -25.51 -6.09 -5.49
N LEU A 537 -24.21 -5.91 -5.74
CA LEU A 537 -23.40 -4.81 -5.20
C LEU A 537 -23.15 -3.79 -6.30
N GLY A 538 -23.68 -2.58 -6.14
CA GLY A 538 -23.36 -1.45 -7.00
C GLY A 538 -21.97 -0.91 -6.66
N LEU A 539 -21.07 -0.89 -7.65
CA LEU A 539 -19.79 -0.20 -7.56
C LEU A 539 -19.92 1.15 -8.28
N PRO A 540 -19.67 2.28 -7.63
CA PRO A 540 -19.83 3.57 -8.31
C PRO A 540 -18.76 3.77 -9.39
N ALA A 541 -19.10 4.50 -10.45
CA ALA A 541 -18.39 4.62 -11.73
C ALA A 541 -18.50 3.39 -12.66
N LEU A 542 -19.19 2.33 -12.25
CA LEU A 542 -19.75 1.34 -13.18
C LEU A 542 -21.18 1.74 -13.56
N PRO A 543 -21.73 1.21 -14.68
CA PRO A 543 -23.13 1.38 -15.00
C PRO A 543 -24.00 1.02 -13.77
N PRO A 544 -25.16 1.66 -13.57
CA PRO A 544 -26.12 1.24 -12.53
C PRO A 544 -26.56 -0.22 -12.69
N ASP A 545 -26.29 -0.82 -13.85
CA ASP A 545 -26.52 -2.22 -14.21
C ASP A 545 -25.26 -3.11 -14.04
N GLY A 546 -24.14 -2.58 -13.53
CA GLY A 546 -22.92 -3.32 -13.21
C GLY A 546 -23.04 -4.00 -11.85
N LEU A 547 -22.95 -5.33 -11.81
CA LEU A 547 -23.39 -6.14 -10.68
C LEU A 547 -22.28 -7.00 -10.10
N ALA A 548 -21.54 -6.57 -9.09
CA ALA A 548 -20.77 -7.56 -8.32
C ALA A 548 -21.76 -8.51 -7.63
N ARG A 549 -21.82 -9.77 -8.08
CA ARG A 549 -22.77 -10.80 -7.63
C ARG A 549 -22.10 -11.70 -6.61
N TRP A 550 -22.72 -11.85 -5.44
CA TRP A 550 -22.24 -12.75 -4.39
C TRP A 550 -23.37 -13.61 -3.87
N THR A 551 -23.14 -14.92 -3.80
CA THR A 551 -24.02 -15.90 -3.15
C THR A 551 -23.27 -16.49 -1.97
N THR A 552 -23.79 -16.32 -0.75
CA THR A 552 -23.31 -17.06 0.42
C THR A 552 -24.38 -18.06 0.82
N THR A 553 -23.99 -19.32 1.04
CA THR A 553 -24.91 -20.40 1.44
C THR A 553 -25.26 -20.38 2.93
N SER A 554 -24.82 -19.35 3.67
CA SER A 554 -25.17 -19.16 5.08
C SER A 554 -25.28 -17.68 5.46
N ASN A 555 -26.13 -17.40 6.47
CA ASN A 555 -26.11 -16.17 7.26
C ASN A 555 -24.85 -16.21 8.14
N GLY A 556 -23.71 -15.86 7.58
CA GLY A 556 -22.45 -16.01 8.29
C GLY A 556 -21.37 -15.15 7.68
N TRP A 557 -20.64 -14.48 8.56
CA TRP A 557 -19.27 -14.13 8.28
C TRP A 557 -18.57 -15.37 7.70
N THR A 558 -17.89 -15.23 6.56
CA THR A 558 -16.98 -16.28 6.07
C THR A 558 -15.78 -16.34 7.02
N SER A 559 -15.93 -17.10 8.11
CA SER A 559 -14.81 -17.45 8.97
C SER A 559 -13.93 -18.42 8.20
N LEU A 560 -12.81 -17.92 7.67
CA LEU A 560 -11.78 -18.70 6.98
C LEU A 560 -10.79 -19.36 7.96
N GLY A 561 -11.05 -19.33 9.28
CA GLY A 561 -9.94 -19.55 10.21
C GLY A 561 -10.30 -19.94 11.62
N TRP A 562 -11.32 -20.78 11.83
CA TRP A 562 -11.53 -21.36 13.16
C TRP A 562 -11.43 -22.89 13.20
N SER A 563 -11.01 -23.54 12.13
CA SER A 563 -10.73 -24.99 12.17
C SER A 563 -9.65 -25.34 11.15
N LEU A 564 -8.45 -25.62 11.66
CA LEU A 564 -7.63 -26.67 11.07
C LEU A 564 -8.36 -27.97 11.40
N ASP A 565 -8.62 -28.79 10.40
CA ASP A 565 -9.00 -30.17 10.66
C ASP A 565 -7.86 -30.81 11.48
N GLU A 566 -8.13 -31.24 12.71
CA GLU A 566 -7.09 -31.72 13.64
C GLU A 566 -6.38 -32.99 13.15
N ALA A 567 -6.98 -33.73 12.20
CA ALA A 567 -6.40 -34.93 11.62
C ALA A 567 -5.43 -34.63 10.46
N THR A 568 -5.70 -33.58 9.67
CA THR A 568 -4.98 -33.26 8.43
C THR A 568 -4.18 -31.96 8.49
N GLY A 569 -4.48 -31.06 9.43
CA GLY A 569 -3.88 -29.74 9.53
C GLY A 569 -4.24 -28.81 8.37
N VAL A 570 -5.36 -29.08 7.66
CA VAL A 570 -5.83 -28.27 6.54
C VAL A 570 -7.03 -27.42 6.98
N PRO A 571 -7.10 -26.12 6.65
CA PRO A 571 -8.25 -25.30 6.98
C PRO A 571 -9.55 -25.78 6.29
N GLU A 572 -10.66 -25.83 7.02
CA GLU A 572 -11.96 -26.35 6.54
C GLU A 572 -12.54 -25.58 5.32
N PHE A 573 -12.09 -24.34 5.08
CA PHE A 573 -12.51 -23.60 3.90
C PHE A 573 -11.84 -24.11 2.61
N VAL A 574 -10.69 -24.80 2.70
CA VAL A 574 -9.99 -25.36 1.54
C VAL A 574 -10.85 -26.42 0.87
N THR A 575 -11.51 -27.30 1.63
CA THR A 575 -12.48 -28.27 1.10
C THR A 575 -13.71 -27.61 0.46
N ARG A 576 -14.04 -26.35 0.80
CA ARG A 576 -15.15 -25.59 0.19
C ARG A 576 -14.74 -24.83 -1.08
N LEU A 577 -13.50 -24.36 -1.16
CA LEU A 577 -12.93 -23.71 -2.36
C LEU A 577 -12.46 -24.72 -3.41
N THR A 578 -12.39 -25.99 -3.04
CA THR A 578 -11.86 -27.06 -3.88
C THR A 578 -12.96 -28.08 -4.11
N PRO A 579 -13.76 -27.96 -5.20
CA PRO A 579 -14.79 -28.95 -5.50
C PRO A 579 -14.22 -30.36 -5.71
N ASP A 580 -12.90 -30.47 -5.92
CA ASP A 580 -12.15 -31.73 -6.01
C ASP A 580 -10.77 -31.59 -5.32
N ALA A 581 -10.71 -31.93 -4.03
CA ALA A 581 -9.51 -31.83 -3.20
C ALA A 581 -8.36 -32.76 -3.65
N GLU A 582 -8.66 -33.82 -4.41
CA GLU A 582 -7.64 -34.73 -4.94
C GLU A 582 -7.00 -34.18 -6.22
N ALA A 583 -7.78 -33.54 -7.10
CA ALA A 583 -7.27 -33.00 -8.35
C ALA A 583 -6.54 -31.66 -8.21
N PHE A 584 -6.81 -30.85 -7.17
CA PHE A 584 -6.23 -29.51 -7.04
C PHE A 584 -4.69 -29.50 -6.90
N PRO A 585 -4.06 -30.33 -6.05
CA PRO A 585 -2.60 -30.42 -6.01
C PRO A 585 -2.00 -30.85 -7.36
N ALA A 586 -2.67 -31.75 -8.08
CA ALA A 586 -2.24 -32.20 -9.40
C ALA A 586 -2.35 -31.08 -10.45
N ARG A 587 -3.44 -30.30 -10.46
CA ARG A 587 -3.59 -29.12 -11.34
C ARG A 587 -2.63 -28.01 -10.99
N ALA A 588 -2.34 -27.78 -9.71
CA ALA A 588 -1.34 -26.79 -9.28
C ALA A 588 0.07 -27.19 -9.75
N ALA A 589 0.44 -28.46 -9.57
CA ALA A 589 1.71 -29.00 -10.05
C ALA A 589 1.81 -28.94 -11.58
N ALA A 590 0.76 -29.36 -12.30
CA ALA A 590 0.67 -29.26 -13.75
C ALA A 590 0.78 -27.80 -14.22
N THR A 591 0.13 -26.85 -13.54
CA THR A 591 0.22 -25.41 -13.86
C THR A 591 1.64 -24.88 -13.64
N ALA A 592 2.32 -25.31 -12.58
CA ALA A 592 3.70 -24.92 -12.32
C ALA A 592 4.67 -25.47 -13.40
N ASP A 593 4.51 -26.75 -13.76
CA ASP A 593 5.26 -27.39 -14.85
C ASP A 593 5.03 -26.68 -16.19
N TYR A 594 3.78 -26.31 -16.49
CA TYR A 594 3.40 -25.57 -17.70
C TYR A 594 4.09 -24.23 -17.79
N LEU A 595 4.01 -23.42 -16.73
CA LEU A 595 4.66 -22.11 -16.68
C LEU A 595 6.19 -22.23 -16.71
N GLY A 596 6.75 -23.28 -16.12
CA GLY A 596 8.17 -23.62 -16.23
C GLY A 596 8.60 -23.87 -17.68
N ALA A 597 7.84 -24.69 -18.41
CA ALA A 597 8.09 -24.97 -19.83
C ALA A 597 7.93 -23.71 -20.71
N VAL A 598 6.90 -22.88 -20.46
CA VAL A 598 6.71 -21.60 -21.17
C VAL A 598 7.91 -20.67 -20.95
N ARG A 599 8.40 -20.56 -19.71
CA ARG A 599 9.57 -19.73 -19.40
C ARG A 599 10.82 -20.24 -20.12
N ALA A 600 11.07 -21.55 -20.07
CA ALA A 600 12.23 -22.16 -20.73
C ALA A 600 12.17 -21.98 -22.25
N PHE A 601 10.98 -22.10 -22.85
CA PHE A 601 10.76 -21.83 -24.27
C PHE A 601 11.04 -20.37 -24.64
N LEU A 602 10.52 -19.41 -23.88
CA LEU A 602 10.76 -17.98 -24.09
C LEU A 602 12.23 -17.58 -23.87
N ALA A 603 12.95 -18.30 -22.99
CA ALA A 603 14.37 -18.10 -22.74
C ALA A 603 15.28 -18.78 -23.80
N GLY A 604 14.71 -19.56 -24.73
CA GLY A 604 15.46 -20.36 -25.70
C GLY A 604 16.16 -21.58 -25.09
N GLU A 605 15.83 -21.95 -23.85
CA GLU A 605 16.33 -23.13 -23.14
C GLU A 605 15.58 -24.40 -23.53
N LEU A 606 14.36 -24.25 -24.08
CA LEU A 606 13.50 -25.32 -24.59
C LEU A 606 13.12 -25.00 -26.04
N ASP A 607 13.26 -25.96 -26.94
CA ASP A 607 12.81 -25.79 -28.33
C ASP A 607 11.32 -26.12 -28.49
N ALA A 608 10.75 -25.79 -29.65
CA ALA A 608 9.32 -25.98 -29.91
C ALA A 608 8.89 -27.45 -29.90
N THR A 609 9.80 -28.37 -30.25
CA THR A 609 9.50 -29.81 -30.30
C THR A 609 9.47 -30.39 -28.89
N ALA A 610 10.40 -29.99 -28.03
CA ALA A 610 10.43 -30.34 -26.62
C ALA A 610 9.28 -29.71 -25.84
N TYR A 611 8.93 -28.45 -26.16
CA TYR A 611 7.76 -27.80 -25.56
C TYR A 611 6.46 -28.53 -25.89
N ASP A 612 6.23 -28.86 -27.17
CA ASP A 612 5.04 -29.60 -27.61
C ASP A 612 5.00 -31.04 -27.07
N ALA A 613 6.16 -31.67 -26.85
CA ALA A 613 6.25 -32.98 -26.20
C ALA A 613 5.83 -32.95 -24.72
N ASP A 614 6.20 -31.89 -23.99
CA ASP A 614 5.86 -31.71 -22.57
C ASP A 614 4.43 -31.14 -22.38
N TRP A 615 3.98 -30.33 -23.33
CA TRP A 615 2.72 -29.60 -23.34
C TRP A 615 2.12 -29.54 -24.75
N PRO A 616 1.40 -30.59 -25.16
CA PRO A 616 0.82 -30.69 -26.50
C PRO A 616 -0.08 -29.49 -26.81
N VAL A 617 -0.02 -29.00 -28.05
CA VAL A 617 -0.89 -27.93 -28.55
C VAL A 617 -2.07 -28.52 -29.32
N GLU A 618 -3.27 -28.00 -29.05
CA GLU A 618 -4.50 -28.54 -29.60
C GLU A 618 -4.57 -28.28 -31.11
N LEU A 619 -4.40 -29.32 -31.91
CA LEU A 619 -4.57 -29.24 -33.35
C LEU A 619 -6.07 -29.14 -33.67
N SER A 620 -6.41 -28.33 -34.67
CA SER A 620 -7.78 -28.16 -35.21
C SER A 620 -8.54 -29.47 -35.56
N THR A 621 -7.85 -30.62 -35.55
CA THR A 621 -8.38 -31.96 -35.82
C THR A 621 -8.89 -32.69 -34.57
N GLY A 622 -8.82 -32.09 -33.37
CA GLY A 622 -9.65 -32.48 -32.23
C GLY A 622 -9.23 -33.75 -31.46
N ARG A 623 -7.92 -34.03 -31.30
CA ARG A 623 -7.42 -34.91 -30.22
C ARG A 623 -5.91 -34.80 -30.08
N GLU A 624 -5.46 -34.44 -28.88
CA GLU A 624 -4.06 -34.49 -28.44
C GLU A 624 -3.75 -35.89 -27.88
N THR A 625 -2.60 -36.47 -28.26
CA THR A 625 -2.14 -37.74 -27.67
C THR A 625 -0.64 -37.63 -27.32
N PRO A 626 -0.24 -37.71 -26.04
CA PRO A 626 -1.10 -37.84 -24.84
C PRO A 626 -1.96 -36.60 -24.59
N PRO A 627 -3.08 -36.74 -23.84
CA PRO A 627 -3.91 -35.60 -23.48
C PRO A 627 -3.12 -34.64 -22.60
N ARG A 628 -3.21 -33.34 -22.90
CA ARG A 628 -2.62 -32.31 -22.06
C ARG A 628 -3.16 -32.38 -20.64
N ARG A 629 -2.26 -32.25 -19.67
CA ARG A 629 -2.60 -32.24 -18.24
C ARG A 629 -3.43 -31.00 -17.93
N SER A 630 -4.49 -31.15 -17.14
CA SER A 630 -5.33 -30.00 -16.80
C SER A 630 -4.58 -28.99 -15.93
N THR A 631 -4.71 -27.71 -16.27
CA THR A 631 -4.13 -26.57 -15.58
C THR A 631 -5.21 -25.62 -15.07
N PHE A 632 -4.85 -24.64 -14.26
CA PHE A 632 -5.79 -23.59 -13.85
C PHE A 632 -6.25 -22.65 -14.97
N PHE A 633 -5.69 -22.81 -16.18
CA PHE A 633 -6.08 -22.01 -17.35
C PHE A 633 -7.18 -22.67 -18.19
N ASP A 634 -7.51 -23.93 -17.92
CA ASP A 634 -8.60 -24.61 -18.61
C ASP A 634 -9.93 -24.06 -18.08
N LEU A 635 -10.78 -23.54 -18.96
CA LEU A 635 -12.13 -23.10 -18.59
C LEU A 635 -12.92 -24.34 -18.11
N PRO A 636 -13.66 -24.28 -16.99
CA PRO A 636 -14.63 -25.33 -16.70
C PRO A 636 -15.69 -25.28 -17.79
N GLY A 637 -15.61 -26.22 -18.75
CA GLY A 637 -16.78 -26.55 -19.56
C GLY A 637 -17.89 -26.98 -18.60
N LEU A 638 -19.10 -26.51 -18.84
CA LEU A 638 -20.28 -27.17 -18.30
C LEU A 638 -20.24 -28.60 -18.83
N GLU A 639 -19.75 -29.55 -18.03
CA GLU A 639 -19.84 -30.96 -18.38
C GLU A 639 -21.34 -31.27 -18.46
N GLU A 640 -21.85 -31.47 -19.68
CA GLU A 640 -23.11 -32.16 -19.88
C GLU A 640 -22.92 -33.56 -19.28
N GLU A 641 -23.56 -33.81 -18.14
CA GLU A 641 -23.63 -35.16 -17.58
C GLU A 641 -24.12 -36.13 -18.67
N PRO A 642 -23.41 -37.24 -18.94
CA PRO A 642 -23.89 -38.21 -19.90
C PRO A 642 -25.19 -38.84 -19.37
N PRO A 643 -26.16 -39.17 -20.25
CA PRO A 643 -27.42 -39.74 -19.81
C PRO A 643 -27.13 -41.09 -19.16
N THR A 644 -27.50 -41.24 -17.89
CA THR A 644 -27.49 -42.52 -17.20
C THR A 644 -28.51 -43.46 -17.84
N GLU A 645 -28.02 -44.41 -18.63
CA GLU A 645 -28.81 -45.57 -19.04
C GLU A 645 -29.04 -46.49 -17.83
N GLY A 646 -30.31 -46.66 -17.49
CA GLY A 646 -30.81 -47.87 -16.84
C GLY A 646 -30.97 -47.80 -15.32
N GLU A 647 -32.14 -47.35 -14.87
CA GLU A 647 -32.80 -47.94 -13.70
C GLU A 647 -34.33 -47.80 -13.87
N GLU A 648 -35.03 -48.94 -13.95
CA GLU A 648 -36.50 -49.03 -13.97
C GLU A 648 -37.09 -48.63 -12.61
N PRO A 649 -38.33 -48.10 -12.56
CA PRO A 649 -38.91 -47.54 -11.35
C PRO A 649 -39.37 -48.65 -10.41
N VAL A 650 -38.95 -48.58 -9.14
CA VAL A 650 -39.55 -49.36 -8.05
C VAL A 650 -40.56 -48.47 -7.32
N GLU A 651 -41.84 -48.81 -7.46
CA GLU A 651 -42.93 -48.31 -6.63
C GLU A 651 -42.79 -48.80 -5.17
N GLY A 652 -42.94 -47.86 -4.23
CA GLY A 652 -43.47 -48.12 -2.89
C GLY A 652 -42.47 -48.14 -1.73
N GLU A 653 -42.41 -47.06 -0.95
CA GLU A 653 -42.70 -47.06 0.50
C GLU A 653 -42.76 -45.63 1.08
N GLU A 654 -43.64 -45.47 2.07
CA GLU A 654 -44.16 -44.24 2.70
C GLU A 654 -43.19 -43.47 3.63
N PRO A 655 -43.53 -42.23 4.06
CA PRO A 655 -42.60 -41.30 4.70
C PRO A 655 -42.52 -41.45 6.22
N VAL A 656 -41.29 -41.42 6.77
CA VAL A 656 -41.00 -41.25 8.21
C VAL A 656 -39.73 -40.40 8.29
N GLY A 657 -39.57 -39.35 9.10
CA GLY A 657 -40.36 -38.76 10.17
C GLY A 657 -39.45 -37.70 10.81
N THR A 658 -40.02 -36.56 11.19
CA THR A 658 -39.38 -35.47 11.93
C THR A 658 -38.58 -35.97 13.13
N ARG A 659 -37.29 -35.61 13.21
CA ARG A 659 -36.48 -35.77 14.41
C ARG A 659 -36.12 -34.40 14.97
N THR A 660 -36.82 -34.05 16.05
CA THR A 660 -36.54 -32.98 16.99
C THR A 660 -35.22 -33.23 17.71
N ASP A 661 -34.40 -32.19 17.84
CA ASP A 661 -33.16 -32.20 18.61
C ASP A 661 -33.35 -31.39 19.90
N PRO A 662 -33.17 -31.99 21.10
CA PRO A 662 -33.15 -31.25 22.35
C PRO A 662 -31.73 -31.19 22.92
N ARG A 663 -31.25 -29.97 23.22
CA ARG A 663 -30.66 -29.57 24.52
C ARG A 663 -29.69 -28.39 24.37
N THR A 664 -30.16 -27.25 24.85
CA THR A 664 -29.35 -26.24 25.55
C THR A 664 -28.87 -26.79 26.90
N PRO A 665 -27.81 -26.20 27.48
CA PRO A 665 -28.03 -25.63 28.81
C PRO A 665 -27.40 -24.25 29.01
N ARG A 666 -28.24 -23.38 29.58
CA ARG A 666 -28.01 -22.21 30.44
C ARG A 666 -26.81 -21.30 30.22
#